data_AF-A0AA48H576-F1
#
_entry.id   AF-A0AA48H576-F1
#
_cell.length_a   1.000
_cell.length_b   1.000
_cell.length_c   1.000
_cell.angle_alpha   90.00
_cell.angle_beta   90.00
_cell.angle_gamma   90.00
#
_symmetry.space_group_name_H-M   'P 1'
#
loop_
_entity.id
_entity.type
_entity.pdbx_description
1 polymer ?
#
loop_
_entity_poly.entity_id
_entity_poly.type
_entity_poly.pdbx_seq_one_letter_code
_entity_poly.pdbx_strand_id
1 'polypeptide(L)'
;MQLNPKPAQQTECDREAIHHIAAIQHFGGLIALTADWLIAHRSLNCGELLGLPELPQTGSPLSAHFLPRAMEALKQAVEDMRGPDDVQRMFGIRLVAGGPLLDCAVHQSGTMAVIEFEPHAIADYADHLALIGPALRQLEPIREPQELFETAARLVRQMLGYDRVMVYRFHADESGEVVAEDRRDDLTPYLGLRYPRADIPQQARELFVRNRFRVIADMDADAVPIEPAVSVDGAPLDLSMSMLRAHSQMHLQYMRNMGVGASLAIAIVRHGKLWGMISCHHMTPRLPAFSLRTVCETFSQMFSMMLDRMLIERSDLLRARGRQLHDQLMLKLAGGTSLAHSVPMLEEMLADLIPHDGVSVLMNGEYRAQGAAPDKAQFSRLAPALATAPPSALMAVNALADHLPEAAEFADKAAGALVLPISRNQRDFVILWRKPLTTTVTWAGNPAKAIAPSGERLEPRSSFAAWAETVEGSSEDWSADELIIAEGLRVTLLEVVLRMSDEVAKERKRAEEQQDLLIAELNHRVRNILNLIRSLVSQSQDETLSVAQFAQLIGGRIAALASAHDNITRKNWSPAPLSLLFETELAAYVNEKRDRFVFDGEDVLIRPEAYTVLALVVHELVTNSAKYGALCDSHGRLEIHVERTPTGDLGISWRESGGPPVRQPSRRGFGSTIIERSIPFELKGEADLRFKLAGLEADFVIPKRFFEKNTVSEASSAEKAAAAANDDDRGPAGTRTAAGAAARPRHVLVVEDSMIIALDTEENLKRLGVKTVHVESSVFGALSAIDQRRPDFAIVDFNLGSESSAPVARELANRRIPFVLATGYAEVGDKLAEFGASALIRKPYGRDEIEAILDQQFG
;
A
#
# COMPACT_ATOMS: atom_id res chain seq x y z
N MET A 1 -13.07 -11.44 -11.36
CA MET A 1 -14.43 -11.05 -11.80
C MET A 1 -14.70 -11.82 -13.08
N GLN A 2 -15.58 -12.83 -13.05
CA GLN A 2 -16.08 -13.40 -14.30
C GLN A 2 -16.75 -12.24 -15.05
N LEU A 3 -16.26 -11.92 -16.25
CA LEU A 3 -16.99 -11.07 -17.19
C LEU A 3 -18.42 -11.60 -17.20
N ASN A 4 -19.37 -10.76 -16.79
CA ASN A 4 -20.78 -11.12 -16.63
C ASN A 4 -21.19 -12.11 -17.73
N PRO A 5 -21.53 -13.38 -17.42
CA PRO A 5 -22.26 -14.16 -18.39
C PRO A 5 -23.51 -13.33 -18.69
N LYS A 6 -23.73 -13.01 -19.97
CA LYS A 6 -24.98 -12.38 -20.41
C LYS A 6 -26.13 -13.07 -19.66
N PRO A 7 -27.08 -12.34 -19.05
CA PRO A 7 -28.20 -12.97 -18.38
C PRO A 7 -28.84 -13.97 -19.36
N ALA A 8 -28.72 -15.25 -19.03
CA ALA A 8 -29.13 -16.31 -19.92
C ALA A 8 -30.63 -16.15 -20.17
N GLN A 9 -31.03 -16.08 -21.44
CA GLN A 9 -32.44 -16.17 -21.81
C GLN A 9 -32.98 -17.50 -21.27
N GLN A 10 -33.97 -17.43 -20.37
CA GLN A 10 -34.71 -18.58 -19.88
C GLN A 10 -35.29 -19.36 -21.06
N THR A 11 -35.03 -20.65 -21.12
CA THR A 11 -35.55 -21.55 -22.15
C THR A 11 -36.99 -21.96 -21.84
N GLU A 12 -37.73 -22.47 -22.83
CA GLU A 12 -39.10 -22.98 -22.62
C GLU A 12 -39.12 -24.19 -21.66
N CYS A 13 -38.02 -24.96 -21.60
CA CYS A 13 -37.79 -25.99 -20.59
C CYS A 13 -37.73 -25.44 -19.16
N ASP A 14 -37.26 -24.20 -18.95
CA ASP A 14 -37.17 -23.60 -17.61
C ASP A 14 -38.56 -23.23 -17.03
N ARG A 15 -39.63 -23.30 -17.84
CA ARG A 15 -41.01 -22.90 -17.47
C ARG A 15 -41.92 -24.06 -17.05
N GLU A 16 -41.52 -25.31 -17.24
CA GLU A 16 -42.36 -26.46 -16.83
C GLU A 16 -42.41 -26.58 -15.31
N ALA A 17 -43.60 -26.42 -14.71
CA ALA A 17 -43.84 -26.52 -13.28
C ALA A 17 -43.85 -27.98 -12.79
N ILE A 18 -42.66 -28.62 -12.82
CA ILE A 18 -42.48 -30.05 -12.50
C ILE A 18 -42.96 -30.47 -11.10
N HIS A 19 -43.11 -29.52 -10.17
CA HIS A 19 -43.58 -29.74 -8.80
C HIS A 19 -45.11 -29.73 -8.66
N HIS A 20 -45.86 -29.32 -9.71
CA HIS A 20 -47.33 -29.27 -9.72
C HIS A 20 -47.99 -30.37 -10.56
N ILE A 21 -47.23 -31.40 -10.97
CA ILE A 21 -47.78 -32.53 -11.72
C ILE A 21 -48.72 -33.30 -10.79
N ALA A 22 -50.03 -33.23 -11.04
CA ALA A 22 -51.08 -33.86 -10.21
C ALA A 22 -51.16 -35.40 -10.40
N ALA A 23 -50.01 -36.07 -10.31
CA ALA A 23 -49.88 -37.51 -10.42
C ALA A 23 -48.66 -38.01 -9.63
N ILE A 24 -48.69 -39.29 -9.25
CA ILE A 24 -47.60 -39.99 -8.58
C ILE A 24 -47.15 -41.22 -9.38
N GLN A 25 -46.03 -41.81 -8.98
CA GLN A 25 -45.56 -43.10 -9.45
C GLN A 25 -46.37 -44.23 -8.81
N HIS A 26 -46.62 -45.30 -9.57
CA HIS A 26 -47.56 -46.37 -9.22
C HIS A 26 -47.18 -47.20 -7.98
N PHE A 27 -45.91 -47.21 -7.56
CA PHE A 27 -45.43 -48.08 -6.49
C PHE A 27 -45.83 -47.64 -5.07
N GLY A 28 -46.40 -46.44 -4.92
CA GLY A 28 -46.85 -45.90 -3.64
C GLY A 28 -48.18 -45.15 -3.77
N GLY A 29 -48.75 -44.76 -2.63
CA GLY A 29 -49.99 -44.02 -2.52
C GLY A 29 -49.77 -42.68 -1.80
N LEU A 30 -50.61 -41.69 -2.09
CA LEU A 30 -50.55 -40.35 -1.52
C LEU A 30 -51.92 -39.91 -1.01
N ILE A 31 -51.97 -39.31 0.17
CA ILE A 31 -53.14 -38.60 0.72
C ILE A 31 -52.67 -37.25 1.27
N ALA A 32 -53.28 -36.15 0.81
CA ALA A 32 -53.08 -34.82 1.36
C ALA A 32 -54.29 -34.39 2.20
N LEU A 33 -54.02 -33.71 3.31
CA LEU A 33 -54.99 -33.44 4.37
C LEU A 33 -55.03 -31.95 4.71
N THR A 34 -56.21 -31.45 5.05
CA THR A 34 -56.36 -30.13 5.67
C THR A 34 -55.83 -30.12 7.11
N ALA A 35 -55.73 -28.93 7.72
CA ALA A 35 -55.36 -28.78 9.12
C ALA A 35 -56.28 -29.56 10.09
N ASP A 36 -57.55 -29.76 9.71
CA ASP A 36 -58.53 -30.54 10.47
C ASP A 36 -58.48 -32.05 10.17
N TRP A 37 -57.43 -32.54 9.48
CA TRP A 37 -57.25 -33.94 9.10
C TRP A 37 -58.36 -34.49 8.19
N LEU A 38 -58.94 -33.63 7.36
CA LEU A 38 -59.88 -34.02 6.30
C LEU A 38 -59.12 -34.31 5.01
N ILE A 39 -59.52 -35.35 4.28
CA ILE A 39 -58.91 -35.73 3.01
C ILE A 39 -59.17 -34.63 1.97
N ALA A 40 -58.13 -33.92 1.55
CA ALA A 40 -58.19 -32.88 0.53
C ALA A 40 -57.86 -33.43 -0.85
N HIS A 41 -56.79 -34.22 -0.96
CA HIS A 41 -56.35 -34.89 -2.19
C HIS A 41 -55.98 -36.33 -1.91
N ARG A 42 -56.11 -37.21 -2.91
CA ARG A 42 -55.65 -38.60 -2.82
C ARG A 42 -55.24 -39.14 -4.18
N SER A 43 -54.29 -40.06 -4.21
CA SER A 43 -54.02 -40.83 -5.43
C SER A 43 -55.08 -41.90 -5.66
N LEU A 44 -55.37 -42.22 -6.93
CA LEU A 44 -56.39 -43.20 -7.28
C LEU A 44 -56.08 -44.63 -6.81
N ASN A 45 -54.80 -44.98 -6.65
CA ASN A 45 -54.35 -46.29 -6.17
C ASN A 45 -54.31 -46.41 -4.63
N CYS A 46 -54.62 -45.35 -3.88
CA CYS A 46 -54.42 -45.34 -2.43
C CYS A 46 -55.31 -46.37 -1.70
N GLY A 47 -56.54 -46.60 -2.19
CA GLY A 47 -57.46 -47.58 -1.63
C GLY A 47 -56.93 -49.01 -1.72
N GLU A 48 -56.41 -49.39 -2.90
CA GLU A 48 -55.81 -50.71 -3.14
C GLU A 48 -54.60 -50.94 -2.24
N LEU A 49 -53.67 -49.98 -2.18
CA LEU A 49 -52.46 -50.08 -1.36
C LEU A 49 -52.74 -50.15 0.14
N LEU A 50 -53.79 -49.48 0.61
CA LEU A 50 -54.25 -49.55 2.01
C LEU A 50 -55.01 -50.85 2.30
N GLY A 51 -55.52 -51.55 1.29
CA GLY A 51 -56.43 -52.69 1.46
C GLY A 51 -57.85 -52.27 1.85
N LEU A 52 -58.29 -51.09 1.42
CA LEU A 52 -59.65 -50.60 1.63
C LEU A 52 -60.59 -51.08 0.52
N PRO A 53 -61.86 -51.40 0.84
CA PRO A 53 -62.83 -51.86 -0.16
C PRO A 53 -63.28 -50.75 -1.12
N GLU A 54 -63.22 -49.49 -0.66
CA GLU A 54 -63.60 -48.31 -1.44
C GLU A 54 -62.53 -47.22 -1.25
N LEU A 55 -62.40 -46.36 -2.27
CA LEU A 55 -61.49 -45.23 -2.24
C LEU A 55 -61.99 -44.19 -1.22
N PRO A 56 -61.15 -43.75 -0.25
CA PRO A 56 -61.55 -42.77 0.77
C PRO A 56 -62.08 -41.47 0.15
N GLN A 57 -63.26 -40.98 0.53
CA GLN A 57 -63.85 -39.79 -0.12
C GLN A 57 -63.19 -38.46 0.27
N THR A 58 -63.26 -37.45 -0.60
CA THR A 58 -62.71 -36.11 -0.30
C THR A 58 -63.63 -35.44 0.71
N GLY A 59 -63.06 -34.75 1.68
CA GLY A 59 -63.78 -34.12 2.79
C GLY A 59 -64.11 -35.08 3.94
N SER A 60 -63.86 -36.39 3.82
CA SER A 60 -64.01 -37.30 4.95
C SER A 60 -62.83 -37.15 5.94
N PRO A 61 -63.06 -37.36 7.24
CA PRO A 61 -61.98 -37.37 8.22
C PRO A 61 -61.12 -38.62 8.05
N LEU A 62 -59.78 -38.46 8.05
CA LEU A 62 -58.86 -39.59 7.90
C LEU A 62 -59.05 -40.67 8.98
N SER A 63 -59.45 -40.26 10.19
CA SER A 63 -59.72 -41.15 11.32
C SER A 63 -60.90 -42.11 11.09
N ALA A 64 -61.74 -41.88 10.07
CA ALA A 64 -62.77 -42.84 9.67
C ALA A 64 -62.18 -44.09 8.99
N HIS A 65 -60.97 -43.97 8.45
CA HIS A 65 -60.28 -45.04 7.71
C HIS A 65 -59.09 -45.60 8.49
N PHE A 66 -58.37 -44.76 9.23
CA PHE A 66 -57.09 -45.12 9.85
C PHE A 66 -57.24 -45.51 11.33
N LEU A 67 -56.38 -46.42 11.79
CA LEU A 67 -56.34 -46.87 13.18
C LEU A 67 -55.95 -45.72 14.14
N PRO A 68 -56.51 -45.64 15.36
CA PRO A 68 -56.18 -44.57 16.32
C PRO A 68 -54.69 -44.41 16.60
N ARG A 69 -53.96 -45.53 16.75
CA ARG A 69 -52.50 -45.52 16.95
C ARG A 69 -51.73 -45.00 15.74
N ALA A 70 -52.21 -45.28 14.52
CA ALA A 70 -51.61 -44.74 13.30
C ALA A 70 -51.86 -43.23 13.21
N MET A 71 -53.08 -42.78 13.54
CA MET A 71 -53.41 -41.35 13.60
C MET A 71 -52.52 -40.58 14.60
N GLU A 72 -52.27 -41.16 15.79
CA GLU A 72 -51.38 -40.56 16.80
C GLU A 72 -49.94 -40.43 16.27
N ALA A 73 -49.40 -41.49 15.65
CA ALA A 73 -48.06 -41.46 15.06
C ALA A 73 -47.94 -40.43 13.93
N LEU A 74 -48.93 -40.34 13.05
CA LEU A 74 -48.96 -39.35 11.95
C LEU A 74 -49.05 -37.91 12.48
N LYS A 75 -49.86 -37.67 13.50
CA LYS A 75 -49.98 -36.36 14.15
C LYS A 75 -48.67 -35.95 14.80
N GLN A 76 -48.05 -36.85 15.55
CA GLN A 76 -46.76 -36.62 16.17
C GLN A 76 -45.69 -36.29 15.10
N ALA A 77 -45.69 -37.01 13.97
CA ALA A 77 -44.77 -36.73 12.87
C ALA A 77 -44.94 -35.30 12.32
N VAL A 78 -46.16 -34.81 12.15
CA VAL A 78 -46.39 -33.41 11.71
C VAL A 78 -45.92 -32.41 12.78
N GLU A 79 -46.16 -32.69 14.06
CA GLU A 79 -45.75 -31.82 15.17
C GLU A 79 -44.22 -31.75 15.35
N ASP A 80 -43.50 -32.82 15.03
CA ASP A 80 -42.04 -32.90 15.16
C ASP A 80 -41.27 -32.16 14.05
N MET A 81 -41.94 -31.72 12.98
CA MET A 81 -41.31 -30.96 11.89
C MET A 81 -40.81 -29.60 12.38
N ARG A 82 -39.60 -29.22 11.96
CA ARG A 82 -38.90 -27.98 12.32
C ARG A 82 -38.89 -26.97 11.18
N GLY A 83 -39.03 -27.41 9.94
CA GLY A 83 -38.99 -26.58 8.75
C GLY A 83 -39.98 -26.98 7.65
N PRO A 84 -40.17 -26.12 6.63
CA PRO A 84 -41.14 -26.35 5.56
C PRO A 84 -40.75 -27.48 4.59
N ASP A 85 -39.47 -27.88 4.57
CA ASP A 85 -38.92 -28.94 3.70
C ASP A 85 -38.61 -30.22 4.51
N ASP A 86 -39.07 -30.32 5.77
CA ASP A 86 -38.83 -31.51 6.59
C ASP A 86 -39.74 -32.67 6.16
N VAL A 87 -39.16 -33.87 6.11
CA VAL A 87 -39.87 -35.12 5.81
C VAL A 87 -39.66 -36.10 6.96
N GLN A 88 -40.72 -36.46 7.66
CA GLN A 88 -40.70 -37.51 8.67
C GLN A 88 -40.91 -38.88 8.05
N ARG A 89 -40.17 -39.87 8.54
CA ARG A 89 -40.22 -41.24 8.04
C ARG A 89 -40.58 -42.23 9.12
N MET A 90 -41.46 -43.15 8.76
CA MET A 90 -41.95 -44.20 9.64
C MET A 90 -41.92 -45.53 8.89
N PHE A 91 -41.59 -46.60 9.60
CA PHE A 91 -41.37 -47.91 8.99
C PHE A 91 -42.32 -48.96 9.54
N GLY A 92 -42.87 -49.80 8.66
CA GLY A 92 -43.68 -50.95 9.03
C GLY A 92 -44.92 -50.61 9.87
N ILE A 93 -45.59 -49.49 9.58
CA ILE A 93 -46.82 -49.09 10.27
C ILE A 93 -48.03 -49.72 9.60
N ARG A 94 -48.98 -50.19 10.42
CA ARG A 94 -50.31 -50.58 9.94
C ARG A 94 -51.25 -49.40 10.01
N LEU A 95 -51.63 -48.85 8.86
CA LEU A 95 -52.51 -47.69 8.78
C LEU A 95 -53.98 -48.04 9.01
N VAL A 96 -54.46 -49.16 8.45
CA VAL A 96 -55.86 -49.60 8.55
C VAL A 96 -55.97 -51.01 9.13
N ALA A 97 -57.13 -51.34 9.71
CA ALA A 97 -57.37 -52.68 10.27
C ALA A 97 -57.30 -53.75 9.16
N GLY A 98 -56.48 -54.78 9.35
CA GLY A 98 -56.32 -55.87 8.38
C GLY A 98 -55.52 -55.54 7.11
N GLY A 99 -55.19 -54.26 6.86
CA GLY A 99 -54.36 -53.83 5.72
C GLY A 99 -52.88 -54.14 5.89
N PRO A 100 -52.03 -54.01 4.85
CA PRO A 100 -50.61 -54.36 4.90
C PRO A 100 -49.80 -53.47 5.87
N LEU A 101 -48.55 -53.88 6.15
CA LEU A 101 -47.57 -52.97 6.75
C LEU A 101 -47.04 -52.03 5.66
N LEU A 102 -46.94 -50.75 5.98
CA LEU A 102 -46.55 -49.70 5.07
C LEU A 102 -45.41 -48.87 5.67
N ASP A 103 -44.48 -48.46 4.81
CA ASP A 103 -43.53 -47.41 5.13
C ASP A 103 -44.13 -46.08 4.71
N CYS A 104 -44.03 -45.06 5.57
CA CYS A 104 -44.69 -43.78 5.38
C CYS A 104 -43.68 -42.63 5.40
N ALA A 105 -43.85 -41.68 4.48
CA ALA A 105 -43.24 -40.36 4.55
C ALA A 105 -44.34 -39.31 4.78
N VAL A 106 -44.10 -38.39 5.72
CA VAL A 106 -45.02 -37.29 6.02
C VAL A 106 -44.26 -35.98 5.86
N HIS A 107 -44.85 -35.03 5.14
CA HIS A 107 -44.28 -33.70 4.93
C HIS A 107 -45.38 -32.65 4.78
N GLN A 108 -45.00 -31.37 4.88
CA GLN A 108 -45.94 -30.27 4.74
C GLN A 108 -45.90 -29.69 3.31
N SER A 109 -47.07 -29.35 2.77
CA SER A 109 -47.24 -28.66 1.49
C SER A 109 -48.20 -27.49 1.68
N GLY A 110 -47.64 -26.29 1.87
CA GLY A 110 -48.40 -25.12 2.29
C GLY A 110 -49.11 -25.36 3.63
N THR A 111 -50.44 -25.28 3.64
CA THR A 111 -51.27 -25.53 4.84
C THR A 111 -51.70 -27.00 4.97
N MET A 112 -51.31 -27.87 4.03
CA MET A 112 -51.72 -29.26 4.00
C MET A 112 -50.61 -30.19 4.52
N ALA A 113 -51.00 -31.26 5.19
CA ALA A 113 -50.11 -32.38 5.49
C ALA A 113 -50.24 -33.44 4.39
N VAL A 114 -49.12 -33.88 3.83
CA VAL A 114 -49.05 -34.92 2.80
C VAL A 114 -48.49 -36.19 3.42
N ILE A 115 -49.21 -37.29 3.25
CA ILE A 115 -48.79 -38.63 3.66
C ILE A 115 -48.58 -39.45 2.39
N GLU A 116 -47.36 -39.90 2.21
CA GLU A 116 -46.97 -40.87 1.18
C GLU A 116 -46.73 -42.21 1.85
N PHE A 117 -47.11 -43.30 1.20
CA PHE A 117 -46.88 -44.64 1.73
C PHE A 117 -46.64 -45.66 0.63
N GLU A 118 -45.84 -46.68 0.95
CA GLU A 118 -45.56 -47.80 0.07
C GLU A 118 -45.49 -49.12 0.85
N PRO A 119 -45.65 -50.28 0.18
CA PRO A 119 -45.54 -51.58 0.82
C PRO A 119 -44.21 -51.74 1.58
N HIS A 120 -44.31 -52.09 2.86
CA HIS A 120 -43.13 -52.35 3.68
C HIS A 120 -42.39 -53.60 3.18
N ALA A 121 -41.14 -53.43 2.78
CA ALA A 121 -40.27 -54.56 2.45
C ALA A 121 -39.86 -55.25 3.76
N ILE A 122 -40.05 -56.58 3.85
CA ILE A 122 -39.66 -57.42 5.01
C ILE A 122 -38.12 -57.60 5.08
N ALA A 123 -37.36 -56.56 4.76
CA ALA A 123 -35.93 -56.46 4.97
C ALA A 123 -35.68 -55.62 6.23
N ASP A 124 -34.77 -56.06 7.10
CA ASP A 124 -34.54 -55.37 8.38
C ASP A 124 -33.87 -54.00 8.15
N TYR A 125 -34.49 -52.94 8.65
CA TYR A 125 -33.91 -51.59 8.65
C TYR A 125 -32.53 -51.58 9.33
N ALA A 126 -32.34 -52.41 10.36
CA ALA A 126 -31.06 -52.55 11.05
C ALA A 126 -29.95 -53.05 10.11
N ASP A 127 -30.25 -53.96 9.19
CA ASP A 127 -29.28 -54.47 8.22
C ASP A 127 -28.85 -53.36 7.25
N HIS A 128 -29.78 -52.53 6.79
CA HIS A 128 -29.45 -51.39 5.93
C HIS A 128 -28.64 -50.32 6.66
N LEU A 129 -28.96 -50.03 7.92
CA LEU A 129 -28.15 -49.13 8.74
C LEU A 129 -26.72 -49.64 8.96
N ALA A 130 -26.55 -50.97 9.09
CA ALA A 130 -25.25 -51.59 9.27
C ALA A 130 -24.31 -51.37 8.07
N LEU A 131 -24.83 -50.99 6.88
CA LEU A 131 -24.03 -50.67 5.69
C LEU A 131 -23.30 -49.31 5.80
N ILE A 132 -23.84 -48.35 6.57
CA ILE A 132 -23.27 -46.99 6.66
C ILE A 132 -21.89 -47.01 7.30
N GLY A 133 -21.74 -47.69 8.45
CA GLY A 133 -20.49 -47.69 9.21
C GLY A 133 -19.26 -48.15 8.41
N PRO A 134 -19.31 -49.32 7.72
CA PRO A 134 -18.24 -49.77 6.83
C PRO A 134 -17.98 -48.83 5.65
N ALA A 135 -19.02 -48.26 5.05
CA ALA A 135 -18.88 -47.31 3.93
C ALA A 135 -18.11 -46.06 4.37
N LEU A 136 -18.44 -45.50 5.54
CA LEU A 136 -17.74 -44.33 6.09
C LEU A 136 -16.28 -44.61 6.42
N ARG A 137 -15.95 -45.76 7.01
CA ARG A 137 -14.56 -46.14 7.30
C ARG A 137 -13.69 -46.24 6.05
N GLN A 138 -14.28 -46.54 4.89
CA GLN A 138 -13.57 -46.53 3.61
C GLN A 138 -13.34 -45.13 3.06
N LEU A 139 -14.28 -44.20 3.30
CA LEU A 139 -14.17 -42.82 2.83
C LEU A 139 -13.27 -41.95 3.72
N GLU A 140 -13.22 -42.21 5.03
CA GLU A 140 -12.52 -41.39 6.03
C GLU A 140 -11.01 -41.17 5.77
N PRO A 141 -10.21 -42.16 5.32
CA PRO A 141 -8.78 -41.95 5.08
C PRO A 141 -8.48 -41.20 3.78
N ILE A 142 -9.46 -41.03 2.89
CA ILE A 142 -9.26 -40.43 1.57
C ILE A 142 -8.94 -38.93 1.72
N ARG A 143 -7.96 -38.46 0.92
CA ARG A 143 -7.51 -37.06 0.91
C ARG A 143 -7.58 -36.41 -0.46
N GLU A 144 -7.78 -37.18 -1.52
CA GLU A 144 -7.95 -36.66 -2.87
C GLU A 144 -9.42 -36.70 -3.31
N PRO A 145 -10.00 -35.58 -3.81
CA PRO A 145 -11.41 -35.54 -4.20
C PRO A 145 -11.79 -36.58 -5.25
N GLN A 146 -10.88 -36.88 -6.20
CA GLN A 146 -11.12 -37.85 -7.25
C GLN A 146 -11.31 -39.28 -6.69
N GLU A 147 -10.45 -39.70 -5.77
CA GLU A 147 -10.54 -41.00 -5.09
C GLU A 147 -11.84 -41.09 -4.25
N LEU A 148 -12.28 -39.97 -3.67
CA LEU A 148 -13.54 -39.89 -2.94
C LEU A 148 -14.73 -40.14 -3.89
N PHE A 149 -14.72 -39.54 -5.08
CA PHE A 149 -15.78 -39.72 -6.08
C PHE A 149 -15.85 -41.17 -6.58
N GLU A 150 -14.71 -41.77 -6.91
CA GLU A 150 -14.61 -43.16 -7.36
C GLU A 150 -15.08 -44.14 -6.28
N THR A 151 -14.64 -43.93 -5.05
CA THR A 151 -15.05 -44.77 -3.92
C THR A 151 -16.54 -44.63 -3.62
N ALA A 152 -17.09 -43.42 -3.69
CA ALA A 152 -18.52 -43.18 -3.49
C ALA A 152 -19.37 -43.87 -4.57
N ALA A 153 -18.99 -43.76 -5.85
CA ALA A 153 -19.72 -44.43 -6.93
C ALA A 153 -19.79 -45.95 -6.72
N ARG A 154 -18.65 -46.57 -6.36
CA ARG A 154 -18.56 -48.00 -6.06
C ARG A 154 -19.41 -48.40 -4.86
N LEU A 155 -19.31 -47.66 -3.74
CA LEU A 155 -20.07 -47.97 -2.52
C LEU A 155 -21.57 -47.85 -2.76
N VAL A 156 -22.01 -46.78 -3.42
CA VAL A 156 -23.44 -46.57 -3.75
C VAL A 156 -23.95 -47.67 -4.68
N ARG A 157 -23.15 -48.10 -5.67
CA ARG A 157 -23.52 -49.24 -6.53
C ARG A 157 -23.63 -50.54 -5.74
N GLN A 158 -22.70 -50.82 -4.83
CA GLN A 158 -22.75 -52.01 -3.98
C GLN A 158 -23.97 -52.01 -3.04
N MET A 159 -24.32 -50.85 -2.47
CA MET A 159 -25.48 -50.71 -1.58
C MET A 159 -26.79 -50.81 -2.35
N LEU A 160 -26.93 -50.09 -3.46
CA LEU A 160 -28.21 -49.94 -4.17
C LEU A 160 -28.43 -50.98 -5.28
N GLY A 161 -27.39 -51.66 -5.75
CA GLY A 161 -27.45 -52.68 -6.80
C GLY A 161 -27.90 -52.15 -8.17
N TYR A 162 -27.63 -50.88 -8.49
CA TYR A 162 -27.86 -50.32 -9.81
C TYR A 162 -26.81 -50.82 -10.82
N ASP A 163 -27.13 -50.80 -12.11
CA ASP A 163 -26.17 -51.28 -13.13
C ASP A 163 -25.02 -50.29 -13.31
N ARG A 164 -25.28 -49.00 -13.14
CA ARG A 164 -24.33 -47.90 -13.26
C ARG A 164 -24.58 -46.87 -12.17
N VAL A 165 -23.51 -46.39 -11.54
CA VAL A 165 -23.53 -45.24 -10.63
C VAL A 165 -22.43 -44.27 -11.04
N MET A 166 -22.77 -42.99 -11.10
CA MET A 166 -21.91 -41.92 -11.58
C MET A 166 -21.87 -40.80 -10.57
N VAL A 167 -20.71 -40.16 -10.42
CA VAL A 167 -20.60 -38.83 -9.82
C VAL A 167 -20.59 -37.81 -10.95
N TYR A 168 -21.60 -36.97 -10.97
CA TYR A 168 -21.81 -35.91 -11.94
C TYR A 168 -21.50 -34.55 -11.31
N ARG A 169 -20.54 -33.80 -11.86
CA ARG A 169 -20.10 -32.50 -11.35
C ARG A 169 -20.60 -31.38 -12.26
N PHE A 170 -21.16 -30.31 -11.67
CA PHE A 170 -21.49 -29.10 -12.42
C PHE A 170 -20.26 -28.20 -12.59
N HIS A 171 -20.12 -27.61 -13.77
CA HIS A 171 -19.12 -26.60 -14.12
C HIS A 171 -19.68 -25.18 -13.97
N ALA A 172 -18.81 -24.18 -14.09
CA ALA A 172 -19.19 -22.77 -13.95
C ALA A 172 -20.19 -22.29 -15.02
N ASP A 173 -20.19 -22.91 -16.20
CA ASP A 173 -21.14 -22.69 -17.30
C ASP A 173 -22.47 -23.44 -17.12
N GLU A 174 -22.66 -24.08 -15.97
CA GLU A 174 -23.79 -24.97 -15.62
C GLU A 174 -23.93 -26.23 -16.49
N SER A 175 -22.97 -26.49 -17.39
CA SER A 175 -22.81 -27.85 -17.94
C SER A 175 -22.37 -28.80 -16.84
N GLY A 176 -22.45 -30.10 -17.08
CA GLY A 176 -21.86 -31.04 -16.14
C GLY A 176 -21.16 -32.20 -16.80
N GLU A 177 -20.43 -32.93 -15.99
CA GLU A 177 -19.46 -33.92 -16.42
C GLU A 177 -19.52 -35.12 -15.48
N VAL A 178 -19.43 -36.32 -16.04
CA VAL A 178 -19.26 -37.54 -15.26
C VAL A 178 -17.78 -37.66 -14.85
N VAL A 179 -17.48 -37.34 -13.60
CA VAL A 179 -16.10 -37.32 -13.06
C VAL A 179 -15.69 -38.64 -12.41
N ALA A 180 -16.65 -39.49 -12.05
CA ALA A 180 -16.39 -40.85 -11.60
C ALA A 180 -17.55 -41.76 -12.00
N GLU A 181 -17.26 -43.04 -12.22
CA GLU A 181 -18.24 -44.04 -12.65
C GLU A 181 -17.88 -45.44 -12.13
N ASP A 182 -18.85 -46.15 -11.58
CA ASP A 182 -18.81 -47.59 -11.34
C ASP A 182 -19.99 -48.24 -12.07
N ARG A 183 -19.73 -49.29 -12.87
CA ARG A 183 -20.75 -49.87 -13.75
C ARG A 183 -20.55 -51.36 -13.98
N ARG A 184 -21.57 -52.01 -14.53
CA ARG A 184 -21.48 -53.34 -15.15
C ARG A 184 -20.60 -53.28 -16.42
N ASP A 185 -19.80 -54.31 -16.66
CA ASP A 185 -18.72 -54.29 -17.66
C ASP A 185 -19.22 -54.16 -19.11
N ASP A 186 -20.39 -54.69 -19.42
CA ASP A 186 -21.04 -54.68 -20.74
C ASP A 186 -21.60 -53.32 -21.17
N LEU A 187 -21.77 -52.38 -20.25
CA LEU A 187 -22.32 -51.07 -20.55
C LEU A 187 -21.28 -50.15 -21.21
N THR A 188 -21.72 -49.20 -22.05
CA THR A 188 -20.78 -48.18 -22.59
C THR A 188 -20.36 -47.21 -21.48
N PRO A 189 -19.08 -46.87 -21.28
CA PRO A 189 -18.68 -45.94 -20.24
C PRO A 189 -19.18 -44.51 -20.52
N TYR A 190 -19.63 -43.80 -19.47
CA TYR A 190 -19.97 -42.38 -19.55
C TYR A 190 -18.94 -41.48 -18.86
N LEU A 191 -17.92 -42.06 -18.22
CA LEU A 191 -16.81 -41.33 -17.62
C LEU A 191 -16.18 -40.34 -18.60
N GLY A 192 -16.03 -39.08 -18.17
CA GLY A 192 -15.48 -37.98 -18.97
C GLY A 192 -16.44 -37.35 -19.97
N LEU A 193 -17.67 -37.85 -20.11
CA LEU A 193 -18.67 -37.23 -20.97
C LEU A 193 -19.22 -35.94 -20.34
N ARG A 194 -19.28 -34.88 -21.15
CA ARG A 194 -19.89 -33.58 -20.81
C ARG A 194 -21.32 -33.50 -21.33
N TYR A 195 -22.17 -32.83 -20.56
CA TYR A 195 -23.60 -32.72 -20.76
C TYR A 195 -24.00 -31.23 -20.68
N PRO A 196 -24.76 -30.71 -21.67
CA PRO A 196 -25.17 -29.30 -21.68
C PRO A 196 -26.09 -28.96 -20.51
N ARG A 197 -26.07 -27.68 -20.09
CA ARG A 197 -26.93 -27.15 -19.02
C ARG A 197 -28.43 -27.41 -19.21
N ALA A 198 -28.87 -27.63 -20.45
CA ALA A 198 -30.27 -27.86 -20.79
C ALA A 198 -30.80 -29.23 -20.34
N ASP A 199 -29.92 -30.22 -20.10
CA ASP A 199 -30.34 -31.56 -19.68
C ASP A 199 -30.90 -31.59 -18.25
N ILE A 200 -30.45 -30.65 -17.41
CA ILE A 200 -30.94 -30.46 -16.05
C ILE A 200 -31.29 -28.97 -15.91
N PRO A 201 -32.52 -28.56 -16.26
CA PRO A 201 -32.92 -27.15 -16.31
C PRO A 201 -32.94 -26.49 -14.93
N GLN A 202 -33.01 -25.16 -14.88
CA GLN A 202 -32.79 -24.39 -13.65
C GLN A 202 -33.77 -24.80 -12.52
N GLN A 203 -35.06 -24.95 -12.82
CA GLN A 203 -36.06 -25.33 -11.80
C GLN A 203 -35.82 -26.73 -11.23
N ALA A 204 -35.26 -27.65 -12.02
CA ALA A 204 -34.89 -28.97 -11.54
C ALA A 204 -33.69 -28.89 -10.58
N ARG A 205 -32.68 -28.05 -10.90
CA ARG A 205 -31.53 -27.82 -10.02
C ARG A 205 -31.95 -27.19 -8.69
N GLU A 206 -32.83 -26.19 -8.72
CA GLU A 206 -33.39 -25.56 -7.52
C GLU A 206 -34.18 -26.55 -6.66
N LEU A 207 -34.98 -27.42 -7.29
CA LEU A 207 -35.70 -28.47 -6.57
C LEU A 207 -34.75 -29.47 -5.90
N PHE A 208 -33.66 -29.86 -6.55
CA PHE A 208 -32.64 -30.76 -5.96
C PHE A 208 -31.91 -30.18 -4.74
N VAL A 209 -31.88 -28.86 -4.59
CA VAL A 209 -31.34 -28.22 -3.38
C VAL A 209 -32.27 -28.44 -2.18
N ARG A 210 -33.59 -28.38 -2.41
CA ARG A 210 -34.63 -28.62 -1.39
C ARG A 210 -34.84 -30.10 -1.12
N ASN A 211 -35.15 -30.87 -2.16
CA ASN A 211 -35.34 -32.32 -2.10
C ASN A 211 -34.13 -33.03 -2.72
N ARG A 212 -33.22 -33.48 -1.85
CA ARG A 212 -31.90 -33.99 -2.24
C ARG A 212 -31.92 -35.41 -2.79
N PHE A 213 -33.07 -36.05 -2.87
CA PHE A 213 -33.19 -37.44 -3.27
C PHE A 213 -34.38 -37.65 -4.20
N ARG A 214 -34.14 -38.33 -5.32
CA ARG A 214 -35.18 -38.62 -6.32
C ARG A 214 -35.05 -40.06 -6.80
N VAL A 215 -36.18 -40.73 -6.97
CA VAL A 215 -36.25 -42.05 -7.59
C VAL A 215 -37.29 -42.09 -8.71
N ILE A 216 -36.96 -42.79 -9.78
CA ILE A 216 -37.85 -43.20 -10.86
C ILE A 216 -37.74 -44.72 -10.91
N ALA A 217 -38.76 -45.41 -10.40
CA ALA A 217 -38.73 -46.86 -10.22
C ALA A 217 -38.87 -47.62 -11.54
N ASP A 218 -39.67 -47.06 -12.45
CA ASP A 218 -39.98 -47.63 -13.75
C ASP A 218 -40.26 -46.48 -14.71
N MET A 219 -39.51 -46.43 -15.82
CA MET A 219 -39.66 -45.39 -16.85
C MET A 219 -40.89 -45.60 -17.73
N ASP A 220 -41.43 -46.82 -17.79
CA ASP A 220 -42.51 -47.20 -18.69
C ASP A 220 -43.86 -47.37 -17.98
N ALA A 221 -43.87 -47.28 -16.65
CA ALA A 221 -45.11 -47.34 -15.89
C ALA A 221 -45.93 -46.05 -15.99
N ASP A 222 -47.25 -46.21 -16.07
CA ASP A 222 -48.19 -45.09 -16.06
C ASP A 222 -48.18 -44.35 -14.71
N ALA A 223 -48.28 -43.02 -14.77
CA ALA A 223 -48.45 -42.20 -13.60
C ALA A 223 -49.89 -42.33 -13.06
N VAL A 224 -50.03 -42.41 -11.74
CA VAL A 224 -51.32 -42.51 -11.06
C VAL A 224 -51.85 -41.10 -10.75
N PRO A 225 -53.03 -40.70 -11.26
CA PRO A 225 -53.60 -39.39 -10.98
C PRO A 225 -53.88 -39.14 -9.50
N ILE A 226 -53.77 -37.87 -9.11
CA ILE A 226 -54.24 -37.34 -7.82
C ILE A 226 -55.60 -36.65 -8.04
N GLU A 227 -56.58 -36.99 -7.22
CA GLU A 227 -57.93 -36.43 -7.27
C GLU A 227 -58.35 -35.77 -5.94
N PRO A 228 -58.94 -34.56 -6.00
CA PRO A 228 -58.97 -33.65 -7.15
C PRO A 228 -57.56 -33.18 -7.53
N ALA A 229 -57.34 -32.83 -8.80
CA ALA A 229 -56.02 -32.39 -9.30
C ALA A 229 -55.59 -31.01 -8.75
N VAL A 230 -56.57 -30.16 -8.43
CA VAL A 230 -56.39 -28.83 -7.84
C VAL A 230 -57.36 -28.62 -6.69
N SER A 231 -57.03 -27.69 -5.80
CA SER A 231 -57.90 -27.22 -4.73
C SER A 231 -59.09 -26.41 -5.26
N VAL A 232 -60.07 -26.11 -4.40
CA VAL A 232 -61.29 -25.36 -4.77
C VAL A 232 -60.99 -23.96 -5.30
N ASP A 233 -59.92 -23.33 -4.83
CA ASP A 233 -59.39 -22.04 -5.29
C ASP A 233 -58.55 -22.14 -6.59
N GLY A 234 -58.39 -23.34 -7.13
CA GLY A 234 -57.59 -23.62 -8.32
C GLY A 234 -56.10 -23.83 -8.05
N ALA A 235 -55.64 -23.80 -6.79
CA ALA A 235 -54.24 -24.02 -6.46
C ALA A 235 -53.86 -25.51 -6.61
N PRO A 236 -52.77 -25.85 -7.33
CA PRO A 236 -52.26 -27.21 -7.39
C PRO A 236 -51.60 -27.62 -6.06
N LEU A 237 -51.55 -28.92 -5.80
CA LEU A 237 -50.77 -29.46 -4.69
C LEU A 237 -49.28 -29.39 -5.03
N ASP A 238 -48.48 -28.72 -4.18
CA ASP A 238 -47.02 -28.69 -4.34
C ASP A 238 -46.42 -30.02 -3.85
N LEU A 239 -45.84 -30.76 -4.79
CA LEU A 239 -45.21 -32.06 -4.58
C LEU A 239 -43.67 -31.96 -4.54
N SER A 240 -43.11 -30.78 -4.26
CA SER A 240 -41.65 -30.57 -4.19
C SER A 240 -40.94 -31.59 -3.29
N MET A 241 -41.52 -31.89 -2.13
CA MET A 241 -40.95 -32.83 -1.15
C MET A 241 -41.42 -34.27 -1.31
N SER A 242 -42.32 -34.54 -2.27
CA SER A 242 -42.84 -35.88 -2.53
C SER A 242 -41.81 -36.73 -3.29
N MET A 243 -41.52 -37.92 -2.78
CA MET A 243 -40.70 -38.92 -3.49
C MET A 243 -41.50 -39.66 -4.55
N LEU A 244 -42.82 -39.76 -4.37
CA LEU A 244 -43.72 -40.43 -5.31
C LEU A 244 -44.09 -39.55 -6.49
N ARG A 245 -43.78 -38.24 -6.49
CA ARG A 245 -44.13 -37.31 -7.56
C ARG A 245 -43.83 -37.88 -8.96
N ALA A 246 -44.81 -37.76 -9.87
CA ALA A 246 -44.61 -38.11 -11.27
C ALA A 246 -43.64 -37.14 -11.95
N HIS A 247 -42.98 -37.60 -13.01
CA HIS A 247 -41.92 -36.86 -13.68
C HIS A 247 -42.39 -36.27 -15.01
N SER A 248 -41.69 -35.23 -15.48
CA SER A 248 -41.92 -34.66 -16.80
C SER A 248 -41.76 -35.73 -17.88
N GLN A 249 -42.70 -35.77 -18.83
CA GLN A 249 -42.66 -36.69 -19.96
C GLN A 249 -41.41 -36.49 -20.82
N MET A 250 -40.90 -35.24 -20.87
CA MET A 250 -39.64 -34.90 -21.52
C MET A 250 -38.45 -35.64 -20.89
N HIS A 251 -38.38 -35.63 -19.56
CA HIS A 251 -37.30 -36.32 -18.85
C HIS A 251 -37.42 -37.84 -18.99
N LEU A 252 -38.63 -38.40 -18.91
CA LEU A 252 -38.84 -39.84 -19.12
C LEU A 252 -38.39 -40.26 -20.53
N GLN A 253 -38.77 -39.51 -21.56
CA GLN A 253 -38.34 -39.80 -22.92
C GLN A 253 -36.81 -39.65 -23.10
N TYR A 254 -36.19 -38.65 -22.47
CA TYR A 254 -34.74 -38.50 -22.44
C TYR A 254 -34.04 -39.74 -21.85
N MET A 255 -34.55 -40.27 -20.72
CA MET A 255 -34.00 -41.46 -20.09
C MET A 255 -34.21 -42.72 -20.94
N ARG A 256 -35.37 -42.85 -21.61
CA ARG A 256 -35.63 -43.95 -22.57
C ARG A 256 -34.68 -43.91 -23.76
N ASN A 257 -34.39 -42.73 -24.30
CA ASN A 257 -33.41 -42.58 -25.39
C ASN A 257 -32.00 -43.03 -24.96
N MET A 258 -31.68 -43.04 -23.66
CA MET A 258 -30.44 -43.61 -23.10
C MET A 258 -30.53 -45.12 -22.77
N GLY A 259 -31.68 -45.76 -22.97
CA GLY A 259 -31.90 -47.16 -22.60
C GLY A 259 -31.99 -47.41 -21.09
N VAL A 260 -32.35 -46.40 -20.31
CA VAL A 260 -32.48 -46.52 -18.85
C VAL A 260 -33.92 -46.90 -18.49
N GLY A 261 -34.11 -47.94 -17.68
CA GLY A 261 -35.41 -48.42 -17.19
C GLY A 261 -35.77 -47.96 -15.77
N ALA A 262 -34.77 -47.60 -14.95
CA ALA A 262 -34.97 -46.96 -13.65
C ALA A 262 -33.81 -46.03 -13.32
N SER A 263 -34.09 -44.98 -12.54
CA SER A 263 -33.10 -43.97 -12.17
C SER A 263 -33.23 -43.56 -10.71
N LEU A 264 -32.11 -43.31 -10.07
CA LEU A 264 -32.06 -42.69 -8.75
C LEU A 264 -31.00 -41.60 -8.76
N ALA A 265 -31.34 -40.43 -8.23
CA ALA A 265 -30.42 -39.29 -8.17
C ALA A 265 -30.34 -38.77 -6.74
N ILE A 266 -29.12 -38.46 -6.32
CA ILE A 266 -28.79 -37.94 -5.01
C ILE A 266 -28.03 -36.62 -5.21
N ALA A 267 -28.56 -35.52 -4.69
CA ALA A 267 -27.93 -34.21 -4.80
C ALA A 267 -26.71 -34.08 -3.87
N ILE A 268 -25.62 -33.53 -4.38
CA ILE A 268 -24.45 -33.09 -3.62
C ILE A 268 -24.57 -31.57 -3.47
N VAL A 269 -24.90 -31.10 -2.27
CA VAL A 269 -25.17 -29.68 -2.00
C VAL A 269 -24.04 -29.09 -1.16
N ARG A 270 -23.50 -27.96 -1.60
CA ARG A 270 -22.44 -27.22 -0.92
C ARG A 270 -22.80 -25.74 -0.80
N HIS A 271 -22.76 -25.20 0.41
CA HIS A 271 -23.11 -23.80 0.71
C HIS A 271 -24.45 -23.35 0.08
N GLY A 272 -25.46 -24.21 0.13
CA GLY A 272 -26.80 -23.92 -0.43
C GLY A 272 -26.89 -23.97 -1.96
N LYS A 273 -25.85 -24.44 -2.66
CA LYS A 273 -25.83 -24.62 -4.11
C LYS A 273 -25.65 -26.07 -4.49
N LEU A 274 -26.30 -26.48 -5.58
CA LEU A 274 -26.09 -27.80 -6.17
C LEU A 274 -24.69 -27.87 -6.78
N TRP A 275 -23.79 -28.63 -6.16
CA TRP A 275 -22.41 -28.81 -6.61
C TRP A 275 -22.28 -29.93 -7.64
N GLY A 276 -23.06 -30.99 -7.44
CA GLY A 276 -23.08 -32.17 -8.28
C GLY A 276 -24.21 -33.11 -7.88
N MET A 277 -24.21 -34.32 -8.45
CA MET A 277 -25.14 -35.38 -8.10
C MET A 277 -24.48 -36.75 -8.18
N ILE A 278 -24.92 -37.70 -7.37
CA ILE A 278 -24.71 -39.12 -7.61
C ILE A 278 -25.91 -39.62 -8.40
N SER A 279 -25.69 -40.04 -9.65
CA SER A 279 -26.73 -40.52 -10.56
C SER A 279 -26.59 -42.02 -10.78
N CYS A 280 -27.67 -42.75 -10.56
CA CYS A 280 -27.74 -44.19 -10.66
C CYS A 280 -28.70 -44.57 -11.79
N HIS A 281 -28.26 -45.42 -12.72
CA HIS A 281 -29.06 -45.93 -13.83
C HIS A 281 -29.14 -47.47 -13.78
N HIS A 282 -30.34 -48.00 -13.96
CA HIS A 282 -30.60 -49.43 -14.11
C HIS A 282 -31.33 -49.66 -15.42
N MET A 283 -31.00 -50.72 -16.13
CA MET A 283 -31.53 -50.95 -17.49
C MET A 283 -32.97 -51.50 -17.47
N THR A 284 -33.42 -52.02 -16.34
CA THR A 284 -34.78 -52.50 -16.10
C THR A 284 -35.43 -51.74 -14.93
N PRO A 285 -36.75 -51.90 -14.70
CA PRO A 285 -37.39 -51.36 -13.50
C PRO A 285 -36.69 -51.81 -12.23
N ARG A 286 -36.53 -50.89 -11.28
CA ARG A 286 -35.88 -51.13 -9.99
C ARG A 286 -36.34 -50.14 -8.94
N LEU A 287 -36.82 -50.67 -7.83
CA LEU A 287 -37.17 -49.92 -6.63
C LEU A 287 -36.37 -50.46 -5.43
N PRO A 288 -35.32 -49.77 -4.96
CA PRO A 288 -34.67 -50.09 -3.69
C PRO A 288 -35.67 -49.93 -2.54
N ALA A 289 -35.57 -50.72 -1.47
CA ALA A 289 -36.46 -50.61 -0.31
C ALA A 289 -36.46 -49.19 0.31
N PHE A 290 -37.59 -48.75 0.86
CA PHE A 290 -37.76 -47.43 1.51
C PHE A 290 -36.65 -47.12 2.54
N SER A 291 -36.33 -48.12 3.37
CA SER A 291 -35.24 -48.09 4.35
C SER A 291 -33.87 -47.84 3.72
N LEU A 292 -33.54 -48.54 2.65
CA LEU A 292 -32.27 -48.39 1.95
C LEU A 292 -32.16 -47.02 1.25
N ARG A 293 -33.26 -46.50 0.70
CA ARG A 293 -33.29 -45.13 0.13
C ARG A 293 -33.04 -44.07 1.20
N THR A 294 -33.64 -44.23 2.37
CA THR A 294 -33.43 -43.35 3.53
C THR A 294 -31.96 -43.38 4.01
N VAL A 295 -31.36 -44.57 4.08
CA VAL A 295 -29.95 -44.76 4.40
C VAL A 295 -29.03 -44.06 3.40
N CYS A 296 -29.33 -44.16 2.10
CA CYS A 296 -28.55 -43.53 1.05
C CYS A 296 -28.67 -42.00 1.05
N GLU A 297 -29.82 -41.45 1.44
CA GLU A 297 -29.96 -40.01 1.66
C GLU A 297 -29.03 -39.53 2.77
N THR A 298 -28.97 -40.23 3.91
CA THR A 298 -28.04 -39.92 5.00
C THR A 298 -26.58 -40.02 4.54
N PHE A 299 -26.24 -41.07 3.79
CA PHE A 299 -24.91 -41.21 3.19
C PHE A 299 -24.52 -40.00 2.34
N SER A 300 -25.46 -39.45 1.55
CA SER A 300 -25.23 -38.23 0.76
C SER A 300 -24.83 -37.03 1.59
N GLN A 301 -25.53 -36.82 2.72
CA GLN A 301 -25.25 -35.70 3.60
C GLN A 301 -23.85 -35.80 4.18
N MET A 302 -23.46 -37.01 4.61
CA MET A 302 -22.12 -37.28 5.12
C MET A 302 -21.05 -37.10 4.05
N PHE A 303 -21.26 -37.66 2.86
CA PHE A 303 -20.39 -37.47 1.71
C PHE A 303 -20.20 -35.98 1.36
N SER A 304 -21.28 -35.21 1.33
CA SER A 304 -21.25 -33.77 1.05
C SER A 304 -20.43 -33.01 2.09
N MET A 305 -20.55 -33.35 3.39
CA MET A 305 -19.75 -32.77 4.46
C MET A 305 -18.26 -33.14 4.35
N MET A 306 -17.95 -34.38 4.00
CA MET A 306 -16.57 -34.84 3.80
C MET A 306 -15.91 -34.13 2.62
N LEU A 307 -16.63 -34.02 1.49
CA LEU A 307 -16.17 -33.27 0.33
C LEU A 307 -15.93 -31.81 0.68
N ASP A 308 -16.85 -31.16 1.39
CA ASP A 308 -16.69 -29.76 1.80
C ASP A 308 -15.45 -29.57 2.68
N ARG A 309 -15.25 -30.46 3.67
CA ARG A 309 -14.06 -30.46 4.52
C ARG A 309 -12.77 -30.58 3.68
N MET A 310 -12.71 -31.51 2.75
CA MET A 310 -11.51 -31.73 1.91
C MET A 310 -11.21 -30.49 1.04
N LEU A 311 -12.24 -29.88 0.45
CA LEU A 311 -12.07 -28.67 -0.35
C LEU A 311 -11.63 -27.46 0.52
N ILE A 312 -12.10 -27.37 1.76
CA ILE A 312 -11.66 -26.34 2.72
C ILE A 312 -10.19 -26.56 3.10
N GLU A 313 -9.81 -27.78 3.50
CA GLU A 313 -8.42 -28.11 3.87
C GLU A 313 -7.45 -27.81 2.71
N ARG A 314 -7.85 -28.15 1.48
CA ARG A 314 -7.09 -27.80 0.27
C ARG A 314 -6.97 -26.29 0.07
N SER A 315 -8.06 -25.55 0.22
CA SER A 315 -8.05 -24.08 0.13
C SER A 315 -7.13 -23.45 1.18
N ASP A 316 -7.11 -23.96 2.40
CA ASP A 316 -6.23 -23.47 3.47
C ASP A 316 -4.76 -23.76 3.21
N LEU A 317 -4.43 -24.95 2.67
CA LEU A 317 -3.09 -25.27 2.22
C LEU A 317 -2.60 -24.29 1.14
N LEU A 318 -3.44 -23.98 0.16
CA LEU A 318 -3.12 -23.04 -0.92
C LEU A 318 -2.92 -21.62 -0.38
N ARG A 319 -3.75 -21.16 0.55
CA ARG A 319 -3.55 -19.87 1.24
C ARG A 319 -2.24 -19.83 2.02
N ALA A 320 -1.86 -20.92 2.68
CA ALA A 320 -0.58 -21.02 3.39
C ALA A 320 0.62 -20.92 2.42
N ARG A 321 0.55 -21.60 1.27
CA ARG A 321 1.55 -21.46 0.20
C ARG A 321 1.62 -20.03 -0.35
N GLY A 322 0.46 -19.39 -0.55
CA GLY A 322 0.38 -17.97 -0.95
C GLY A 322 1.05 -17.02 0.05
N ARG A 323 0.91 -17.27 1.37
CA ARG A 323 1.63 -16.52 2.41
C ARG A 323 3.15 -16.76 2.38
N GLN A 324 3.58 -18.00 2.17
CA GLN A 324 5.01 -18.29 2.05
C GLN A 324 5.61 -17.59 0.83
N LEU A 325 4.89 -17.56 -0.30
CA LEU A 325 5.28 -16.81 -1.49
C LEU A 325 5.38 -15.31 -1.17
N HIS A 326 4.40 -14.76 -0.44
CA HIS A 326 4.42 -13.38 0.03
C HIS A 326 5.70 -13.04 0.80
N ASP A 327 6.03 -13.82 1.82
CA ASP A 327 7.22 -13.60 2.66
C ASP A 327 8.51 -13.64 1.83
N GLN A 328 8.62 -14.59 0.90
CA GLN A 328 9.79 -14.71 0.02
C GLN A 328 9.92 -13.53 -0.95
N LEU A 329 8.82 -13.05 -1.54
CA LEU A 329 8.82 -11.88 -2.42
C LEU A 329 9.22 -10.62 -1.66
N MET A 330 8.67 -10.42 -0.46
CA MET A 330 9.01 -9.28 0.38
C MET A 330 10.50 -9.26 0.77
N LEU A 331 11.09 -10.42 1.08
CA LEU A 331 12.52 -10.53 1.39
C LEU A 331 13.42 -10.26 0.18
N LYS A 332 13.11 -10.85 -0.99
CA LYS A 332 13.96 -10.72 -2.18
C LYS A 332 13.86 -9.35 -2.85
N LEU A 333 12.70 -8.70 -2.80
CA LEU A 333 12.47 -7.39 -3.42
C LEU A 333 12.83 -6.21 -2.51
N ALA A 334 13.20 -6.46 -1.24
CA ALA A 334 13.69 -5.43 -0.32
C ALA A 334 15.01 -4.75 -0.76
N GLY A 335 15.69 -5.29 -1.78
CA GLY A 335 16.97 -4.76 -2.30
C GLY A 335 16.86 -3.62 -3.32
N GLY A 336 15.67 -3.03 -3.53
CA GLY A 336 15.49 -1.88 -4.42
C GLY A 336 15.55 -2.19 -5.92
N THR A 337 15.54 -3.46 -6.32
CA THR A 337 15.46 -3.86 -7.73
C THR A 337 14.07 -3.62 -8.30
N SER A 338 13.98 -3.02 -9.48
CA SER A 338 12.71 -2.85 -10.20
C SER A 338 12.05 -4.19 -10.44
N LEU A 339 10.74 -4.28 -10.20
CA LEU A 339 9.96 -5.50 -10.42
C LEU A 339 10.11 -6.05 -11.85
N ALA A 340 10.26 -5.18 -12.86
CA ALA A 340 10.47 -5.57 -14.25
C ALA A 340 11.79 -6.35 -14.46
N HIS A 341 12.80 -6.13 -13.62
CA HIS A 341 14.07 -6.86 -13.65
C HIS A 341 14.02 -8.18 -12.86
N SER A 342 13.00 -8.37 -12.03
CA SER A 342 12.79 -9.56 -11.20
C SER A 342 11.96 -10.64 -11.89
N VAL A 343 11.65 -10.50 -13.18
CA VAL A 343 10.87 -11.49 -13.96
C VAL A 343 11.41 -12.92 -13.86
N PRO A 344 12.74 -13.18 -13.99
CA PRO A 344 13.26 -14.55 -13.86
C PRO A 344 13.03 -15.16 -12.48
N MET A 345 13.13 -14.34 -11.43
CA MET A 345 12.86 -14.77 -10.06
C MET A 345 11.36 -15.06 -9.85
N LEU A 346 10.48 -14.22 -10.42
CA LEU A 346 9.03 -14.44 -10.36
C LEU A 346 8.63 -15.74 -11.07
N GLU A 347 9.20 -16.00 -12.25
CA GLU A 347 8.95 -17.23 -13.01
C GLU A 347 9.33 -18.47 -12.19
N GLU A 348 10.55 -18.51 -11.64
CA GLU A 348 11.03 -19.62 -10.78
C GLU A 348 10.13 -19.84 -9.56
N MET A 349 9.68 -18.76 -8.90
CA MET A 349 8.86 -18.86 -7.69
C MET A 349 7.40 -19.26 -7.96
N LEU A 350 6.87 -18.95 -9.15
CA LEU A 350 5.47 -19.18 -9.50
C LEU A 350 5.24 -20.51 -10.22
N ALA A 351 6.26 -21.09 -10.85
CA ALA A 351 6.15 -22.29 -11.68
C ALA A 351 5.44 -23.46 -10.96
N ASP A 352 5.76 -23.69 -9.68
CA ASP A 352 5.18 -24.77 -8.87
C ASP A 352 3.83 -24.43 -8.21
N LEU A 353 3.37 -23.18 -8.32
CA LEU A 353 2.16 -22.68 -7.66
C LEU A 353 1.01 -22.42 -8.61
N ILE A 354 1.30 -21.79 -9.75
CA ILE A 354 0.33 -21.51 -10.79
C ILE A 354 0.95 -22.02 -12.10
N PRO A 355 0.47 -23.14 -12.67
CA PRO A 355 0.96 -23.62 -13.95
C PRO A 355 0.80 -22.56 -15.04
N HIS A 356 1.91 -22.12 -15.63
CA HIS A 356 1.98 -21.12 -16.67
C HIS A 356 3.17 -21.40 -17.61
N ASP A 357 3.09 -20.96 -18.86
CA ASP A 357 4.15 -21.12 -19.86
C ASP A 357 5.03 -19.88 -20.02
N GLY A 358 4.57 -18.73 -19.52
CA GLY A 358 5.30 -17.48 -19.60
C GLY A 358 4.79 -16.43 -18.62
N VAL A 359 5.63 -15.45 -18.33
CA VAL A 359 5.31 -14.32 -17.46
C VAL A 359 5.75 -13.03 -18.12
N SER A 360 4.97 -11.97 -17.97
CA SER A 360 5.39 -10.62 -18.37
C SER A 360 5.03 -9.58 -17.33
N VAL A 361 5.88 -8.55 -17.22
CA VAL A 361 5.70 -7.42 -16.31
C VAL A 361 5.80 -6.14 -17.12
N LEU A 362 4.78 -5.28 -16.99
CA LEU A 362 4.84 -3.87 -17.35
C LEU A 362 4.88 -3.05 -16.07
N MET A 363 5.95 -2.29 -15.86
CA MET A 363 6.11 -1.42 -14.70
C MET A 363 6.78 -0.12 -15.11
N ASN A 364 6.19 1.03 -14.80
CA ASN A 364 6.74 2.35 -15.14
C ASN A 364 7.10 2.51 -16.64
N GLY A 365 6.34 1.85 -17.53
CA GLY A 365 6.58 1.84 -18.98
C GLY A 365 7.70 0.89 -19.45
N GLU A 366 8.40 0.22 -18.54
CA GLU A 366 9.33 -0.86 -18.88
C GLU A 366 8.58 -2.20 -18.98
N TYR A 367 8.67 -2.84 -20.14
CA TYR A 367 8.10 -4.16 -20.38
C TYR A 367 9.20 -5.21 -20.44
N ARG A 368 9.05 -6.29 -19.65
CA ARG A 368 9.89 -7.49 -19.71
C ARG A 368 9.04 -8.74 -19.69
N ALA A 369 9.52 -9.78 -20.37
CA ALA A 369 8.82 -11.05 -20.46
C ALA A 369 9.80 -12.22 -20.50
N GLN A 370 9.33 -13.39 -20.05
CA GLN A 370 10.05 -14.66 -20.04
C GLN A 370 9.09 -15.80 -20.41
N GLY A 371 9.59 -16.80 -21.14
CA GLY A 371 8.78 -17.92 -21.62
C GLY A 371 7.83 -17.55 -22.77
N ALA A 372 6.66 -18.19 -22.80
CA ALA A 372 5.63 -17.98 -23.80
C ALA A 372 4.77 -16.75 -23.48
N ALA A 373 5.26 -15.58 -23.88
CA ALA A 373 4.59 -14.29 -23.70
C ALA A 373 4.73 -13.43 -24.97
N PRO A 374 3.82 -12.47 -25.22
CA PRO A 374 3.97 -11.53 -26.35
C PRO A 374 5.26 -10.72 -26.24
N ASP A 375 5.80 -10.27 -27.36
CA ASP A 375 6.91 -9.32 -27.33
C ASP A 375 6.44 -7.90 -26.96
N LYS A 376 7.38 -6.96 -26.81
CA LYS A 376 7.06 -5.57 -26.43
C LYS A 376 6.14 -4.87 -27.43
N ALA A 377 6.28 -5.12 -28.72
CA ALA A 377 5.48 -4.47 -29.77
C ALA A 377 4.07 -5.06 -29.85
N GLN A 378 3.94 -6.36 -29.62
CA GLN A 378 2.66 -7.06 -29.48
C GLN A 378 1.93 -6.61 -28.21
N PHE A 379 2.61 -6.62 -27.06
CA PHE A 379 2.01 -6.24 -25.78
C PHE A 379 1.55 -4.78 -25.72
N SER A 380 2.31 -3.86 -26.31
CA SER A 380 1.97 -2.44 -26.32
C SER A 380 0.66 -2.11 -27.06
N ARG A 381 0.18 -3.00 -27.94
CA ARG A 381 -1.16 -2.89 -28.55
C ARG A 381 -2.28 -3.36 -27.63
N LEU A 382 -2.00 -4.28 -26.71
CA LEU A 382 -2.97 -4.77 -25.71
C LEU A 382 -3.11 -3.81 -24.52
N ALA A 383 -2.01 -3.16 -24.13
CA ALA A 383 -1.93 -2.37 -22.90
C ALA A 383 -3.05 -1.31 -22.74
N PRO A 384 -3.49 -0.58 -23.79
CA PRO A 384 -4.60 0.36 -23.67
C PRO A 384 -5.93 -0.32 -23.29
N ALA A 385 -6.22 -1.49 -23.87
CA ALA A 385 -7.45 -2.22 -23.56
C ALA A 385 -7.40 -2.79 -22.13
N LEU A 386 -6.27 -3.38 -21.72
CA LEU A 386 -6.08 -3.87 -20.36
C LEU A 386 -6.17 -2.76 -19.30
N ALA A 387 -5.73 -1.54 -19.63
CA ALA A 387 -5.81 -0.37 -18.76
C ALA A 387 -7.24 0.17 -18.54
N THR A 388 -8.24 -0.36 -19.24
CA THR A 388 -9.66 -0.02 -19.00
C THR A 388 -10.35 -0.97 -18.01
N ALA A 389 -9.68 -2.05 -17.60
CA ALA A 389 -10.22 -3.04 -16.69
C ALA A 389 -10.25 -2.53 -15.23
N PRO A 390 -11.20 -2.98 -14.39
CA PRO A 390 -11.27 -2.57 -12.99
C PRO A 390 -9.95 -2.86 -12.23
N PRO A 391 -9.35 -1.89 -11.51
CA PRO A 391 -8.05 -2.02 -10.86
C PRO A 391 -8.02 -3.03 -9.70
N SER A 392 -9.20 -3.38 -9.18
CA SER A 392 -9.36 -4.21 -7.99
C SER A 392 -9.59 -5.70 -8.27
N ALA A 393 -9.61 -6.12 -9.54
CA ALA A 393 -9.96 -7.49 -9.90
C ALA A 393 -8.91 -8.13 -10.82
N LEU A 394 -8.58 -9.39 -10.53
CA LEU A 394 -7.95 -10.26 -11.51
C LEU A 394 -8.83 -10.43 -12.75
N MET A 395 -8.17 -10.48 -13.90
CA MET A 395 -8.76 -10.91 -15.16
C MET A 395 -8.10 -12.23 -15.57
N ALA A 396 -8.90 -13.28 -15.65
CA ALA A 396 -8.47 -14.60 -16.09
C ALA A 396 -9.26 -14.96 -17.35
N VAL A 397 -8.55 -15.21 -18.44
CA VAL A 397 -9.12 -15.62 -19.73
C VAL A 397 -8.30 -16.78 -20.28
N ASN A 398 -8.97 -17.75 -20.88
CA ASN A 398 -8.37 -18.90 -21.54
C ASN A 398 -8.25 -18.70 -23.07
N ALA A 399 -9.12 -17.88 -23.66
CA ALA A 399 -9.06 -17.47 -25.07
C ALA A 399 -9.02 -15.94 -25.19
N LEU A 400 -7.84 -15.34 -25.06
CA LEU A 400 -7.69 -13.89 -25.07
C LEU A 400 -8.13 -13.25 -26.40
N ALA A 401 -7.92 -13.94 -27.52
CA ALA A 401 -8.26 -13.44 -28.86
C ALA A 401 -9.77 -13.21 -29.06
N ASP A 402 -10.63 -13.95 -28.34
CA ASP A 402 -12.08 -13.77 -28.39
C ASP A 402 -12.54 -12.48 -27.70
N HIS A 403 -11.74 -11.98 -26.76
CA HIS A 403 -12.01 -10.76 -26.00
C HIS A 403 -11.25 -9.54 -26.54
N LEU A 404 -10.03 -9.75 -27.05
CA LEU A 404 -9.15 -8.73 -27.62
C LEU A 404 -8.64 -9.21 -28.97
N PRO A 405 -9.21 -8.74 -30.10
CA PRO A 405 -8.81 -9.15 -31.44
C PRO A 405 -7.31 -8.92 -31.74
N GLU A 406 -6.68 -7.95 -31.09
CA GLU A 406 -5.24 -7.67 -31.20
C GLU A 406 -4.37 -8.83 -30.69
N ALA A 407 -4.92 -9.71 -29.85
CA ALA A 407 -4.24 -10.91 -29.36
C ALA A 407 -4.14 -12.03 -30.39
N ALA A 408 -4.90 -11.97 -31.50
CA ALA A 408 -4.87 -12.97 -32.57
C ALA A 408 -3.48 -13.13 -33.21
N GLU A 409 -2.63 -12.10 -33.15
CA GLU A 409 -1.29 -12.13 -33.74
C GLU A 409 -0.31 -13.07 -33.03
N PHE A 410 -0.53 -13.36 -31.74
CA PHE A 410 0.34 -14.23 -30.94
C PHE A 410 -0.43 -15.38 -30.27
N ALA A 411 -1.66 -15.67 -30.73
CA ALA A 411 -2.54 -16.69 -30.16
C ALA A 411 -1.94 -18.11 -30.22
N ASP A 412 -1.03 -18.36 -31.17
CA ASP A 412 -0.24 -19.59 -31.29
C ASP A 412 0.80 -19.75 -30.17
N LYS A 413 1.26 -18.62 -29.61
CA LYS A 413 2.25 -18.56 -28.53
C LYS A 413 1.59 -18.46 -27.15
N ALA A 414 0.57 -17.63 -27.01
CA ALA A 414 -0.12 -17.39 -25.75
C ALA A 414 -1.61 -17.12 -26.01
N ALA A 415 -2.46 -18.05 -25.55
CA ALA A 415 -3.92 -17.96 -25.66
C ALA A 415 -4.58 -17.57 -24.34
N GLY A 416 -4.07 -18.11 -23.23
CA GLY A 416 -4.55 -17.81 -21.89
C GLY A 416 -3.78 -16.68 -21.23
N ALA A 417 -4.49 -15.79 -20.54
CA ALA A 417 -3.90 -14.69 -19.78
C ALA A 417 -4.55 -14.57 -18.39
N LEU A 418 -3.72 -14.55 -17.36
CA LEU A 418 -4.08 -14.18 -16.00
C LEU A 418 -3.39 -12.86 -15.66
N VAL A 419 -4.16 -11.77 -15.71
CA VAL A 419 -3.71 -10.40 -15.56
C VAL A 419 -3.88 -9.94 -14.11
N LEU A 420 -2.79 -9.51 -13.50
CA LEU A 420 -2.68 -8.99 -12.14
C LEU A 420 -2.34 -7.49 -12.21
N PRO A 421 -3.32 -6.58 -12.02
CA PRO A 421 -3.05 -5.16 -11.87
C PRO A 421 -2.32 -4.88 -10.54
N ILE A 422 -1.17 -4.20 -10.62
CA ILE A 422 -0.26 -3.96 -9.47
C ILE A 422 -0.02 -2.48 -9.18
N SER A 423 -0.79 -1.57 -9.79
CA SER A 423 -0.75 -0.14 -9.45
C SER A 423 -2.12 0.52 -9.45
N ARG A 424 -2.22 1.62 -8.70
CA ARG A 424 -3.47 2.41 -8.59
C ARG A 424 -3.85 3.13 -9.89
N ASN A 425 -2.89 3.35 -10.78
CA ASN A 425 -3.08 4.10 -12.02
C ASN A 425 -3.42 3.22 -13.24
N GLN A 426 -3.72 1.92 -13.03
CA GLN A 426 -4.14 0.94 -14.05
C GLN A 426 -3.17 0.80 -15.24
N ARG A 427 -1.87 1.01 -15.03
CA ARG A 427 -0.85 0.92 -16.10
C ARG A 427 0.23 -0.12 -15.86
N ASP A 428 0.29 -0.69 -14.65
CA ASP A 428 1.30 -1.68 -14.30
C ASP A 428 0.65 -3.04 -14.04
N PHE A 429 1.19 -4.06 -14.68
CA PHE A 429 0.62 -5.40 -14.71
C PHE A 429 1.70 -6.45 -14.55
N VAL A 430 1.39 -7.50 -13.80
CA VAL A 430 2.02 -8.80 -13.96
C VAL A 430 1.03 -9.71 -14.67
N ILE A 431 1.48 -10.48 -15.66
CA ILE A 431 0.61 -11.36 -16.43
C ILE A 431 1.25 -12.72 -16.53
N LEU A 432 0.49 -13.74 -16.18
CA LEU A 432 0.85 -15.14 -16.42
C LEU A 432 0.15 -15.60 -17.70
N TRP A 433 0.90 -16.29 -18.55
CA TRP A 433 0.49 -16.69 -19.89
C TRP A 433 0.45 -18.21 -20.00
N ARG A 434 -0.53 -18.73 -20.72
CA ARG A 434 -0.61 -20.15 -21.11
C ARG A 434 -0.65 -20.28 -22.62
N LYS A 435 0.04 -21.29 -23.13
CA LYS A 435 -0.02 -21.67 -24.54
C LYS A 435 -1.43 -22.14 -24.92
N PRO A 436 -1.80 -22.05 -26.20
CA PRO A 436 -3.00 -22.74 -26.68
C PRO A 436 -2.87 -24.24 -26.43
N LEU A 437 -3.96 -24.83 -25.97
CA LEU A 437 -4.11 -26.27 -25.74
C LEU A 437 -5.33 -26.75 -26.52
N THR A 438 -5.09 -27.53 -27.57
CA THR A 438 -6.17 -28.20 -28.30
C THR A 438 -6.84 -29.21 -27.36
N THR A 439 -8.04 -28.86 -26.90
CA THR A 439 -8.78 -29.68 -25.95
C THR A 439 -9.89 -30.40 -26.68
N THR A 440 -9.99 -31.71 -26.47
CA THR A 440 -11.10 -32.50 -27.01
C THR A 440 -12.13 -32.69 -25.91
N VAL A 441 -13.24 -31.94 -25.99
CA VAL A 441 -14.37 -32.13 -25.09
C VAL A 441 -15.26 -33.21 -25.67
N THR A 442 -15.45 -34.30 -24.94
CA THR A 442 -16.33 -35.38 -25.40
C THR A 442 -17.72 -35.16 -24.82
N TRP A 443 -18.66 -34.74 -25.66
CA TRP A 443 -20.05 -34.53 -25.28
C TRP A 443 -20.85 -35.83 -25.41
N ALA A 444 -21.85 -36.01 -24.54
CA ALA A 444 -22.86 -37.06 -24.67
C ALA A 444 -23.88 -36.70 -25.76
N GLY A 445 -23.46 -36.76 -27.03
CA GLY A 445 -24.22 -36.29 -28.19
C GLY A 445 -23.92 -34.84 -28.55
N ASN A 446 -24.34 -34.40 -29.75
CA ASN A 446 -24.03 -33.06 -30.26
C ASN A 446 -24.77 -31.96 -29.46
N PRO A 447 -24.06 -31.03 -28.78
CA PRO A 447 -24.66 -30.02 -27.92
C PRO A 447 -25.48 -28.96 -28.69
N ALA A 448 -25.18 -28.70 -29.96
CA ALA A 448 -25.90 -27.72 -30.77
C ALA A 448 -27.36 -28.12 -31.06
N LYS A 449 -27.68 -29.43 -30.98
CA LYS A 449 -29.04 -29.95 -31.14
C LYS A 449 -29.90 -29.90 -29.86
N ALA A 450 -29.32 -29.47 -28.74
CA ALA A 450 -30.03 -29.32 -27.45
C ALA A 450 -30.76 -27.97 -27.32
N ILE A 451 -30.69 -27.09 -28.32
CA ILE A 451 -31.34 -25.78 -28.34
C ILE A 451 -32.44 -25.80 -29.40
N ALA A 452 -33.72 -25.75 -29.00
CA ALA A 452 -34.84 -25.62 -29.95
C ALA A 452 -35.09 -24.15 -30.34
N PRO A 453 -35.58 -23.89 -31.57
CA PRO A 453 -36.08 -22.56 -31.96
C PRO A 453 -37.25 -22.11 -31.09
N SER A 454 -37.42 -20.80 -30.91
CA SER A 454 -38.53 -20.23 -30.14
C SER A 454 -39.89 -20.63 -30.75
N GLY A 455 -40.73 -21.34 -29.98
CA GLY A 455 -42.09 -21.71 -30.36
C GLY A 455 -42.30 -23.17 -30.79
N GLU A 456 -41.25 -24.00 -30.80
CA GLU A 456 -41.36 -25.46 -31.00
C GLU A 456 -41.18 -26.21 -29.67
N ARG A 457 -41.94 -27.29 -29.46
CA ARG A 457 -41.72 -28.19 -28.31
C ARG A 457 -40.29 -28.72 -28.40
N LEU A 458 -39.49 -28.52 -27.35
CA LEU A 458 -38.24 -29.24 -27.19
C LEU A 458 -38.55 -30.75 -27.26
N GLU A 459 -37.84 -31.50 -28.10
CA GLU A 459 -37.77 -32.96 -28.04
C GLU A 459 -36.43 -33.33 -27.42
N PRO A 460 -36.38 -34.30 -26.49
CA PRO A 460 -35.11 -34.71 -25.92
C PRO A 460 -34.28 -35.41 -26.99
N ARG A 461 -32.97 -35.16 -27.00
CA ARG A 461 -32.07 -35.72 -28.03
C ARG A 461 -32.20 -37.24 -28.14
N SER A 462 -32.11 -37.73 -29.37
CA SER A 462 -32.26 -39.15 -29.71
C SER A 462 -30.96 -39.96 -29.65
N SER A 463 -29.80 -39.30 -29.52
CA SER A 463 -28.49 -39.97 -29.48
C SER A 463 -27.60 -39.41 -28.37
N PHE A 464 -26.96 -40.32 -27.66
CA PHE A 464 -25.97 -40.09 -26.61
C PHE A 464 -24.59 -40.62 -27.00
N ALA A 465 -24.38 -40.92 -28.29
CA ALA A 465 -23.08 -41.33 -28.80
C ALA A 465 -22.05 -40.22 -28.53
N ALA A 466 -20.88 -40.62 -28.03
CA ALA A 466 -19.78 -39.71 -27.76
C ALA A 466 -19.49 -38.85 -28.99
N TRP A 467 -19.60 -37.53 -28.82
CA TRP A 467 -19.31 -36.54 -29.85
C TRP A 467 -18.14 -35.70 -29.37
N ALA A 468 -17.00 -35.85 -30.04
CA ALA A 468 -15.80 -35.09 -29.73
C ALA A 468 -15.89 -33.70 -30.39
N GLU A 469 -15.85 -32.66 -29.57
CA GLU A 469 -15.61 -31.29 -30.00
C GLU A 469 -14.13 -30.97 -29.80
N THR A 470 -13.46 -30.59 -30.87
CA THR A 470 -12.11 -30.05 -30.77
C THR A 470 -12.21 -28.54 -30.59
N VAL A 471 -11.83 -28.07 -29.40
CA VAL A 471 -11.74 -26.65 -29.09
C VAL A 471 -10.30 -26.22 -29.31
N GLU A 472 -10.10 -25.29 -30.24
CA GLU A 472 -8.80 -24.70 -30.59
C GLU A 472 -8.79 -23.21 -30.22
N GLY A 473 -7.59 -22.64 -30.10
CA GLY A 473 -7.43 -21.21 -29.79
C GLY A 473 -7.64 -20.82 -28.32
N SER A 474 -7.90 -21.79 -27.43
CA SER A 474 -7.98 -21.61 -25.98
C SER A 474 -6.82 -22.31 -25.27
N SER A 475 -6.40 -21.81 -24.11
CA SER A 475 -5.54 -22.54 -23.16
C SER A 475 -6.36 -23.45 -22.24
N GLU A 476 -5.66 -24.15 -21.35
CA GLU A 476 -6.30 -24.76 -20.17
C GLU A 476 -6.94 -23.68 -19.27
N ASP A 477 -8.08 -24.00 -18.68
CA ASP A 477 -8.83 -23.14 -17.77
C ASP A 477 -8.04 -22.80 -16.51
N TRP A 478 -8.11 -21.54 -16.08
CA TRP A 478 -7.55 -21.11 -14.80
C TRP A 478 -8.40 -21.67 -13.66
N SER A 479 -7.82 -22.55 -12.85
CA SER A 479 -8.53 -23.22 -11.77
C SER A 479 -8.87 -22.25 -10.63
N ALA A 480 -9.93 -22.53 -9.87
CA ALA A 480 -10.30 -21.71 -8.72
C ALA A 480 -9.16 -21.60 -7.69
N ASP A 481 -8.38 -22.67 -7.54
CA ASP A 481 -7.21 -22.75 -6.67
C ASP A 481 -6.11 -21.78 -7.12
N GLU A 482 -5.81 -21.73 -8.42
CA GLU A 482 -4.82 -20.80 -9.01
C GLU A 482 -5.25 -19.35 -8.83
N LEU A 483 -6.54 -19.04 -9.02
CA LEU A 483 -7.07 -17.69 -8.85
C LEU A 483 -6.96 -17.20 -7.40
N ILE A 484 -7.10 -18.09 -6.41
CA ILE A 484 -6.87 -17.76 -4.99
C ILE A 484 -5.41 -17.37 -4.75
N ILE A 485 -4.46 -18.14 -5.30
CA ILE A 485 -3.02 -17.84 -5.16
C ILE A 485 -2.70 -16.53 -5.88
N ALA A 486 -3.21 -16.33 -7.09
CA ALA A 486 -2.97 -15.14 -7.89
C ALA A 486 -3.47 -13.86 -7.22
N GLU A 487 -4.59 -13.92 -6.48
CA GLU A 487 -5.10 -12.76 -5.74
C GLU A 487 -4.17 -12.42 -4.57
N GLY A 488 -3.69 -13.44 -3.83
CA GLY A 488 -2.68 -13.25 -2.78
C GLY A 488 -1.37 -12.67 -3.32
N LEU A 489 -0.92 -13.16 -4.47
CA LEU A 489 0.24 -12.61 -5.18
C LEU A 489 0.01 -11.14 -5.58
N ARG A 490 -1.15 -10.80 -6.14
CA ARG A 490 -1.49 -9.43 -6.54
C ARG A 490 -1.43 -8.47 -5.35
N VAL A 491 -2.01 -8.85 -4.20
CA VAL A 491 -1.96 -8.05 -2.97
C VAL A 491 -0.52 -7.84 -2.51
N THR A 492 0.30 -8.90 -2.54
CA THR A 492 1.73 -8.82 -2.21
C THR A 492 2.46 -7.84 -3.12
N LEU A 493 2.27 -7.96 -4.43
CA LEU A 493 2.95 -7.10 -5.40
C LEU A 493 2.52 -5.64 -5.26
N LEU A 494 1.25 -5.37 -4.95
CA LEU A 494 0.78 -4.02 -4.62
C LEU A 494 1.51 -3.44 -3.40
N GLU A 495 1.70 -4.24 -2.35
CA GLU A 495 2.43 -3.82 -1.15
C GLU A 495 3.90 -3.51 -1.46
N VAL A 496 4.56 -4.37 -2.24
CA VAL A 496 5.94 -4.15 -2.71
C VAL A 496 6.04 -2.83 -3.50
N VAL A 497 5.16 -2.63 -4.48
CA VAL A 497 5.16 -1.42 -5.32
C VAL A 497 4.93 -0.15 -4.48
N LEU A 498 4.00 -0.20 -3.53
CA LEU A 498 3.73 0.91 -2.62
C LEU A 498 4.95 1.22 -1.74
N ARG A 499 5.58 0.19 -1.16
CA ARG A 499 6.77 0.36 -0.32
C ARG A 499 7.94 0.97 -1.10
N MET A 500 8.22 0.49 -2.31
CA MET A 500 9.28 1.05 -3.15
C MET A 500 9.00 2.52 -3.50
N SER A 501 7.73 2.86 -3.78
CA SER A 501 7.33 4.25 -4.06
C SER A 501 7.53 5.16 -2.84
N ASP A 502 7.20 4.67 -1.64
CA ASP A 502 7.39 5.40 -0.38
C ASP A 502 8.88 5.61 -0.04
N GLU A 503 9.73 4.63 -0.32
CA GLU A 503 11.19 4.74 -0.15
C GLU A 503 11.77 5.83 -1.06
N VAL A 504 11.43 5.83 -2.36
CA VAL A 504 11.84 6.87 -3.31
C VAL A 504 11.33 8.26 -2.90
N ALA A 505 10.08 8.36 -2.44
CA ALA A 505 9.50 9.62 -1.98
C ALA A 505 10.22 10.17 -0.73
N LYS A 506 10.64 9.31 0.21
CA LYS A 506 11.42 9.70 1.38
C LYS A 506 12.82 10.19 1.02
N GLU A 507 13.49 9.53 0.08
CA GLU A 507 14.81 9.98 -0.38
C GLU A 507 14.73 11.34 -1.05
N ARG A 508 13.74 11.55 -1.93
CA ARG A 508 13.51 12.85 -2.57
C ARG A 508 13.26 13.96 -1.56
N LYS A 509 12.41 13.71 -0.55
CA LYS A 509 12.13 14.69 0.50
C LYS A 509 13.38 15.07 1.29
N ARG A 510 14.23 14.09 1.63
CA ARG A 510 15.52 14.36 2.31
C ARG A 510 16.45 15.22 1.45
N ALA A 511 16.49 14.97 0.15
CA ALA A 511 17.30 15.76 -0.77
C ALA A 511 16.79 17.20 -0.91
N GLU A 512 15.46 17.39 -0.94
CA GLU A 512 14.82 18.72 -0.94
C GLU A 512 15.11 19.49 0.35
N GLU A 513 14.95 18.86 1.53
CA GLU A 513 15.28 19.47 2.83
C GLU A 513 16.75 19.90 2.92
N GLN A 514 17.67 19.08 2.39
CA GLN A 514 19.10 19.42 2.36
C GLN A 514 19.40 20.60 1.43
N GLN A 515 18.69 20.72 0.30
CA GLN A 515 18.84 21.84 -0.62
C GLN A 515 18.39 23.15 0.02
N ASP A 516 17.24 23.15 0.70
CA ASP A 516 16.68 24.34 1.35
C ASP A 516 17.60 24.88 2.45
N LEU A 517 18.22 23.99 3.24
CA LEU A 517 19.21 24.38 4.25
C LEU A 517 20.44 25.08 3.65
N LEU A 518 20.96 24.59 2.51
CA LEU A 518 22.09 25.21 1.82
C LEU A 518 21.74 26.59 1.26
N ILE A 519 20.53 26.74 0.72
CA ILE A 519 20.03 28.03 0.22
C ILE A 519 19.90 29.04 1.36
N ALA A 520 19.39 28.61 2.53
CA ALA A 520 19.24 29.47 3.70
C ALA A 520 20.60 30.03 4.19
N GLU A 521 21.61 29.17 4.30
CA GLU A 521 22.96 29.55 4.72
C GLU A 521 23.64 30.49 3.72
N LEU A 522 23.51 30.23 2.42
CA LEU A 522 24.05 31.11 1.38
C LEU A 522 23.44 32.51 1.46
N ASN A 523 22.12 32.59 1.60
CA ASN A 523 21.41 33.86 1.73
C ASN A 523 21.83 34.64 2.98
N HIS A 524 22.14 33.96 4.09
CA HIS A 524 22.66 34.61 5.29
C HIS A 524 24.02 35.26 5.03
N ARG A 525 24.94 34.55 4.38
CA ARG A 525 26.28 35.05 4.10
C ARG A 525 26.29 36.25 3.15
N VAL A 526 25.46 36.21 2.10
CA VAL A 526 25.31 37.34 1.16
C VAL A 526 24.85 38.60 1.90
N ARG A 527 23.88 38.47 2.81
CA ARG A 527 23.40 39.60 3.63
C ARG A 527 24.51 40.16 4.52
N ASN A 528 25.30 39.30 5.16
CA ASN A 528 26.40 39.74 6.02
C ASN A 528 27.44 40.56 5.26
N ILE A 529 27.81 40.14 4.04
CA ILE A 529 28.78 40.86 3.20
C ILE A 529 28.27 42.23 2.78
N LEU A 530 27.00 42.33 2.39
CA LEU A 530 26.41 43.61 1.99
C LEU A 530 26.39 44.63 3.14
N ASN A 531 26.22 44.19 4.38
CA ASN A 531 26.28 45.06 5.56
C ASN A 531 27.70 45.60 5.79
N LEU A 532 28.71 44.72 5.70
CA LEU A 532 30.12 45.09 5.83
C LEU A 532 30.50 46.17 4.81
N ILE A 533 30.12 45.98 3.54
CA ILE A 533 30.38 46.96 2.47
C ILE A 533 29.76 48.31 2.80
N ARG A 534 28.52 48.33 3.27
CA ARG A 534 27.86 49.60 3.58
C ARG A 534 28.50 50.32 4.77
N SER A 535 28.86 49.61 5.83
CA SER A 535 29.52 50.23 6.99
C SER A 535 30.94 50.70 6.66
N LEU A 536 31.65 50.03 5.74
CA LEU A 536 32.89 50.55 5.15
C LEU A 536 32.69 51.89 4.42
N VAL A 537 31.60 52.01 3.65
CA VAL A 537 31.25 53.26 2.94
C VAL A 537 30.98 54.40 3.92
N SER A 538 30.20 54.15 4.97
CA SER A 538 29.83 55.14 5.99
C SER A 538 31.04 55.67 6.75
N GLN A 539 31.90 54.79 7.29
CA GLN A 539 33.03 55.19 8.12
C GLN A 539 34.20 55.85 7.37
N SER A 540 34.19 55.79 6.05
CA SER A 540 35.22 56.44 5.23
C SER A 540 34.84 57.86 4.81
N GLN A 541 33.67 58.37 5.24
CA GLN A 541 33.22 59.73 4.96
C GLN A 541 33.98 60.74 5.83
N ASP A 542 35.14 61.20 5.35
CA ASP A 542 35.86 62.34 5.93
C ASP A 542 35.50 63.61 5.15
N GLU A 543 35.08 64.67 5.85
CA GLU A 543 34.71 65.97 5.27
C GLU A 543 35.85 66.67 4.51
N THR A 544 37.10 66.20 4.67
CA THR A 544 38.30 66.79 4.05
C THR A 544 38.75 66.12 2.73
N LEU A 545 38.14 65.01 2.32
CA LEU A 545 38.51 64.27 1.10
C LEU A 545 37.72 64.77 -0.13
N SER A 546 38.40 64.83 -1.29
CA SER A 546 37.69 65.01 -2.58
C SER A 546 36.93 63.73 -2.97
N VAL A 547 35.87 63.86 -3.79
CA VAL A 547 35.05 62.72 -4.26
C VAL A 547 35.91 61.63 -4.93
N ALA A 548 36.95 62.01 -5.68
CA ALA A 548 37.87 61.07 -6.31
C ALA A 548 38.73 60.30 -5.28
N GLN A 549 39.23 60.98 -4.25
CA GLN A 549 40.00 60.35 -3.17
C GLN A 549 39.13 59.44 -2.29
N PHE A 550 37.89 59.84 -2.03
CA PHE A 550 36.89 59.00 -1.34
C PHE A 550 36.58 57.73 -2.14
N ALA A 551 36.30 57.85 -3.44
CA ALA A 551 36.02 56.69 -4.31
C ALA A 551 37.21 55.72 -4.41
N GLN A 552 38.44 56.24 -4.48
CA GLN A 552 39.66 55.40 -4.51
C GLN A 552 39.89 54.67 -3.19
N LEU A 553 39.66 55.34 -2.05
CA LEU A 553 39.80 54.75 -0.72
C LEU A 553 38.76 53.65 -0.45
N ILE A 554 37.50 53.89 -0.83
CA ILE A 554 36.43 52.87 -0.76
C ILE A 554 36.68 51.72 -1.72
N GLY A 555 37.07 52.01 -2.95
CA GLY A 555 37.37 51.00 -3.95
C GLY A 555 38.47 50.03 -3.51
N GLY A 556 39.54 50.54 -2.87
CA GLY A 556 40.62 49.72 -2.33
C GLY A 556 40.17 48.75 -1.24
N ARG A 557 39.36 49.22 -0.28
CA ARG A 557 38.84 48.41 0.83
C ARG A 557 37.85 47.35 0.37
N ILE A 558 36.94 47.70 -0.55
CA ILE A 558 36.00 46.73 -1.13
C ILE A 558 36.76 45.67 -1.94
N ALA A 559 37.80 46.06 -2.68
CA ALA A 559 38.63 45.11 -3.42
C ALA A 559 39.38 44.13 -2.50
N ALA A 560 39.94 44.61 -1.38
CA ALA A 560 40.58 43.74 -0.37
C ALA A 560 39.59 42.72 0.22
N LEU A 561 38.37 43.17 0.55
CA LEU A 561 37.31 42.28 1.07
C LEU A 561 36.83 41.27 0.02
N ALA A 562 36.68 41.70 -1.23
CA ALA A 562 36.29 40.82 -2.34
C ALA A 562 37.37 39.77 -2.64
N SER A 563 38.65 40.15 -2.60
CA SER A 563 39.79 39.25 -2.77
C SER A 563 39.85 38.20 -1.65
N ALA A 564 39.66 38.63 -0.40
CA ALA A 564 39.56 37.70 0.73
C ALA A 564 38.40 36.71 0.55
N HIS A 565 37.25 37.19 0.06
CA HIS A 565 36.08 36.35 -0.20
C HIS A 565 36.31 35.35 -1.34
N ASP A 566 36.94 35.76 -2.44
CA ASP A 566 37.32 34.90 -3.57
C ASP A 566 38.30 33.80 -3.14
N ASN A 567 39.30 34.15 -2.32
CA ASN A 567 40.30 33.21 -1.83
C ASN A 567 39.69 32.12 -0.91
N ILE A 568 38.64 32.45 -0.17
CA ILE A 568 37.91 31.52 0.69
C ILE A 568 36.88 30.71 -0.11
N THR A 569 36.14 31.31 -1.04
CA THR A 569 35.11 30.62 -1.85
C THR A 569 35.69 29.64 -2.87
N ARG A 570 36.85 29.93 -3.47
CA ARG A 570 37.51 29.01 -4.42
C ARG A 570 37.89 27.65 -3.81
N LYS A 571 38.01 27.56 -2.48
CA LYS A 571 38.31 26.31 -1.75
C LYS A 571 37.14 25.82 -0.88
N ASN A 572 35.89 26.08 -1.28
CA ASN A 572 34.71 25.67 -0.52
C ASN A 572 34.76 26.12 0.95
N TRP A 573 35.22 27.33 1.22
CA TRP A 573 35.30 27.89 2.57
C TRP A 573 36.27 27.16 3.51
N SER A 574 37.31 26.53 2.98
CA SER A 574 38.39 25.96 3.79
C SER A 574 39.38 27.03 4.27
N PRO A 575 40.12 26.77 5.38
CA PRO A 575 41.23 27.61 5.81
C PRO A 575 42.24 27.92 4.70
N ALA A 576 42.82 29.12 4.70
CA ALA A 576 43.74 29.62 3.66
C ALA A 576 45.10 30.03 4.26
N PRO A 577 46.23 29.85 3.54
CA PRO A 577 47.56 30.21 4.05
C PRO A 577 47.68 31.69 4.39
N LEU A 578 48.36 32.02 5.49
CA LEU A 578 48.63 33.39 5.90
C LEU A 578 49.58 34.11 4.92
N SER A 579 50.56 33.39 4.39
CA SER A 579 51.48 33.90 3.35
C SER A 579 50.73 34.49 2.15
N LEU A 580 49.71 33.77 1.65
CA LEU A 580 48.88 34.19 0.52
C LEU A 580 48.19 35.53 0.78
N LEU A 581 47.81 35.82 2.02
CA LEU A 581 47.19 37.09 2.39
C LEU A 581 48.16 38.26 2.18
N PHE A 582 49.37 38.15 2.72
CA PHE A 582 50.40 39.19 2.59
C PHE A 582 50.86 39.34 1.14
N GLU A 583 51.06 38.24 0.42
CA GLU A 583 51.42 38.26 -1.00
C GLU A 583 50.38 39.00 -1.84
N THR A 584 49.09 38.74 -1.59
CA THR A 584 47.99 39.36 -2.34
C THR A 584 47.92 40.87 -2.10
N GLU A 585 48.01 41.32 -0.85
CA GLU A 585 47.91 42.75 -0.51
C GLU A 585 49.17 43.55 -0.91
N LEU A 586 50.35 42.92 -0.89
CA LEU A 586 51.62 43.57 -1.25
C LEU A 586 51.91 43.57 -2.76
N ALA A 587 51.18 42.76 -3.55
CA ALA A 587 51.41 42.59 -4.98
C ALA A 587 51.48 43.91 -5.78
N ALA A 588 50.65 44.90 -5.42
CA ALA A 588 50.62 46.19 -6.12
C ALA A 588 51.82 47.11 -5.82
N TYR A 589 52.53 46.89 -4.71
CA TYR A 589 53.57 47.81 -4.21
C TYR A 589 54.99 47.24 -4.30
N VAL A 590 55.13 45.92 -4.48
CA VAL A 590 56.43 45.21 -4.48
C VAL A 590 56.86 44.78 -5.90
N ASN A 591 56.10 45.17 -6.93
CA ASN A 591 56.08 44.53 -8.24
C ASN A 591 57.35 44.56 -9.11
N GLU A 592 58.52 44.99 -8.61
CA GLU A 592 59.78 44.88 -9.35
C GLU A 592 61.05 44.49 -8.54
N LYS A 593 61.04 44.33 -7.20
CA LYS A 593 62.24 43.89 -6.44
C LYS A 593 61.92 43.09 -5.18
N ARG A 594 62.19 41.77 -5.20
CA ARG A 594 62.01 40.81 -4.08
C ARG A 594 62.84 41.11 -2.81
N ASP A 595 63.78 42.08 -2.84
CA ASP A 595 64.69 42.36 -1.72
C ASP A 595 64.13 43.34 -0.65
N ARG A 596 62.88 43.78 -0.78
CA ARG A 596 62.25 44.77 0.12
C ARG A 596 61.24 44.19 1.10
N PHE A 597 60.85 42.93 0.91
CA PHE A 597 59.88 42.22 1.73
C PHE A 597 60.49 40.90 2.19
N VAL A 598 60.53 40.67 3.50
CA VAL A 598 60.93 39.39 4.08
C VAL A 598 59.77 38.87 4.90
N PHE A 599 59.31 37.67 4.56
CA PHE A 599 58.38 36.88 5.38
C PHE A 599 59.18 35.73 5.99
N ASP A 600 59.33 35.74 7.31
CA ASP A 600 60.02 34.71 8.08
C ASP A 600 59.05 34.09 9.09
N GLY A 601 59.10 32.77 9.28
CA GLY A 601 58.23 32.08 10.25
C GLY A 601 57.27 31.02 9.71
N GLU A 602 56.37 30.54 10.59
CA GLU A 602 55.43 29.44 10.31
C GLU A 602 54.22 29.91 9.47
N ASP A 603 54.09 29.41 8.24
CA ASP A 603 52.91 29.67 7.41
C ASP A 603 51.74 28.77 7.81
N VAL A 604 50.79 29.33 8.56
CA VAL A 604 49.61 28.63 9.08
C VAL A 604 48.38 28.81 8.17
N LEU A 605 47.42 27.89 8.26
CA LEU A 605 46.14 28.03 7.61
C LEU A 605 45.18 28.81 8.52
N ILE A 606 44.85 30.04 8.14
CA ILE A 606 43.90 30.88 8.85
C ILE A 606 42.47 30.48 8.45
N ARG A 607 41.60 30.33 9.44
CA ARG A 607 40.18 30.01 9.24
C ARG A 607 39.43 31.21 8.63
N PRO A 608 38.35 30.98 7.86
CA PRO A 608 37.62 32.02 7.14
C PRO A 608 37.29 33.27 7.98
N GLU A 609 36.86 33.07 9.23
CA GLU A 609 36.44 34.14 10.13
C GLU A 609 37.58 35.10 10.48
N ALA A 610 38.81 34.58 10.67
CA ALA A 610 39.98 35.41 10.94
C ALA A 610 40.63 35.93 9.66
N TYR A 611 40.49 35.23 8.54
CA TYR A 611 41.09 35.60 7.27
C TYR A 611 40.53 36.93 6.75
N THR A 612 39.21 37.14 6.85
CA THR A 612 38.56 38.38 6.44
C THR A 612 38.98 39.58 7.30
N VAL A 613 39.15 39.37 8.61
CA VAL A 613 39.60 40.42 9.55
C VAL A 613 41.04 40.81 9.28
N LEU A 614 41.91 39.81 9.13
CA LEU A 614 43.31 40.04 8.82
C LEU A 614 43.51 40.71 7.47
N ALA A 615 42.70 40.38 6.45
CA ALA A 615 42.78 41.03 5.14
C ALA A 615 42.65 42.55 5.24
N LEU A 616 41.68 43.03 6.02
CA LEU A 616 41.47 44.47 6.18
C LEU A 616 42.58 45.13 7.02
N VAL A 617 43.05 44.48 8.08
CA VAL A 617 44.17 44.98 8.91
C VAL A 617 45.46 45.07 8.08
N VAL A 618 45.77 44.02 7.33
CA VAL A 618 46.95 43.98 6.44
C VAL A 618 46.81 45.03 5.34
N HIS A 619 45.63 45.18 4.73
CA HIS A 619 45.38 46.22 3.73
C HIS A 619 45.66 47.63 4.26
N GLU A 620 45.19 47.96 5.47
CA GLU A 620 45.44 49.27 6.08
C GLU A 620 46.92 49.45 6.48
N LEU A 621 47.60 48.40 6.95
CA LEU A 621 49.05 48.43 7.22
C LEU A 621 49.86 48.69 5.96
N VAL A 622 49.60 47.95 4.88
CA VAL A 622 50.26 48.12 3.57
C VAL A 622 50.00 49.53 3.03
N THR A 623 48.76 50.00 3.10
CA THR A 623 48.38 51.34 2.63
C THR A 623 49.07 52.44 3.44
N ASN A 624 49.16 52.30 4.77
CA ASN A 624 49.87 53.26 5.63
C ASN A 624 51.37 53.25 5.36
N SER A 625 51.95 52.07 5.17
CA SER A 625 53.35 51.91 4.81
C SER A 625 53.66 52.58 3.47
N ALA A 626 52.79 52.42 2.47
CA ALA A 626 52.95 53.02 1.14
C ALA A 626 52.75 54.54 1.14
N LYS A 627 51.91 55.10 2.01
CA LYS A 627 51.66 56.54 2.07
C LYS A 627 52.66 57.29 2.95
N TYR A 628 53.06 56.68 4.07
CA TYR A 628 53.74 57.39 5.17
C TYR A 628 54.95 56.65 5.73
N GLY A 629 55.13 55.36 5.42
CA GLY A 629 56.13 54.49 6.03
C GLY A 629 57.17 53.95 5.04
N ALA A 630 57.68 52.75 5.33
CA ALA A 630 58.80 52.17 4.58
C ALA A 630 58.52 51.87 3.09
N LEU A 631 57.27 51.76 2.67
CA LEU A 631 56.91 51.53 1.27
C LEU A 631 56.66 52.83 0.47
N CYS A 632 56.80 54.01 1.08
CA CYS A 632 56.57 55.31 0.43
C CYS A 632 57.65 55.69 -0.59
N ASP A 633 58.92 55.33 -0.34
CA ASP A 633 60.04 55.55 -1.26
C ASP A 633 60.74 54.24 -1.64
N SER A 634 61.85 54.31 -2.38
CA SER A 634 62.57 53.12 -2.88
C SER A 634 63.55 52.48 -1.88
N HIS A 635 63.77 53.06 -0.70
CA HIS A 635 64.83 52.64 0.24
C HIS A 635 64.32 51.82 1.42
N GLY A 636 63.04 51.95 1.80
CA GLY A 636 62.51 51.23 2.96
C GLY A 636 62.30 49.74 2.73
N ARG A 637 62.34 48.98 3.83
CA ARG A 637 62.15 47.53 3.92
C ARG A 637 61.07 47.18 4.92
N LEU A 638 60.34 46.11 4.62
CA LEU A 638 59.31 45.52 5.46
C LEU A 638 59.69 44.08 5.81
N GLU A 639 59.74 43.81 7.11
CA GLU A 639 59.96 42.47 7.64
C GLU A 639 58.71 42.04 8.42
N ILE A 640 58.23 40.84 8.10
CA ILE A 640 57.12 40.18 8.80
C ILE A 640 57.66 38.88 9.39
N HIS A 641 57.60 38.76 10.71
CA HIS A 641 57.98 37.56 11.43
C HIS A 641 56.76 36.90 12.05
N VAL A 642 56.61 35.59 11.87
CA VAL A 642 55.47 34.82 12.38
C VAL A 642 55.95 33.66 13.24
N GLU A 643 55.54 33.65 14.51
CA GLU A 643 55.93 32.60 15.45
C GLU A 643 54.79 32.21 16.38
N ARG A 644 54.90 31.03 17.00
CA ARG A 644 53.97 30.62 18.06
C ARG A 644 54.40 31.24 19.38
N THR A 645 53.46 31.88 20.05
CA THR A 645 53.66 32.31 21.44
C THR A 645 53.79 31.10 22.37
N PRO A 646 54.33 31.26 23.59
CA PRO A 646 54.39 30.19 24.58
C PRO A 646 53.02 29.58 24.94
N THR A 647 51.93 30.32 24.75
CA THR A 647 50.55 29.88 24.97
C THR A 647 49.97 29.09 23.79
N GLY A 648 50.70 29.01 22.67
CA GLY A 648 50.31 28.31 21.44
C GLY A 648 49.49 29.16 20.46
N ASP A 649 49.33 30.46 20.74
CA ASP A 649 48.70 31.44 19.84
C ASP A 649 49.70 31.89 18.76
N LEU A 650 49.23 32.57 17.72
CA LEU A 650 50.07 33.05 16.62
C LEU A 650 50.48 34.50 16.86
N GLY A 651 51.77 34.74 17.04
CA GLY A 651 52.37 36.06 17.04
C GLY A 651 52.75 36.48 15.62
N ILE A 652 52.31 37.67 15.21
CA ILE A 652 52.69 38.30 13.94
C ILE A 652 53.36 39.63 14.26
N SER A 653 54.65 39.75 13.91
CA SER A 653 55.44 40.96 14.09
C SER A 653 55.68 41.66 12.76
N TRP A 654 55.20 42.89 12.64
CA TRP A 654 55.43 43.80 11.51
C TRP A 654 56.52 44.80 11.88
N ARG A 655 57.57 44.91 11.07
CA ARG A 655 58.70 45.83 11.29
C ARG A 655 59.04 46.58 10.01
N GLU A 656 59.00 47.91 10.10
CA GLU A 656 59.41 48.80 9.03
C GLU A 656 60.77 49.43 9.33
N SER A 657 61.62 49.55 8.31
CA SER A 657 62.90 50.24 8.42
C SER A 657 63.29 50.94 7.12
N GLY A 658 64.19 51.92 7.20
CA GLY A 658 64.76 52.60 6.03
C GLY A 658 63.82 53.55 5.28
N GLY A 659 62.62 53.81 5.81
CA GLY A 659 61.66 54.79 5.29
C GLY A 659 61.82 56.20 5.92
N PRO A 660 60.96 57.17 5.53
CA PRO A 660 60.94 58.50 6.12
C PRO A 660 60.63 58.46 7.64
N PRO A 661 61.04 59.49 8.42
CA PRO A 661 60.84 59.49 9.86
C PRO A 661 59.35 59.41 10.25
N VAL A 662 58.96 58.29 10.86
CA VAL A 662 57.57 58.08 11.29
C VAL A 662 57.32 58.85 12.59
N ARG A 663 56.21 59.60 12.63
CA ARG A 663 55.72 60.28 13.83
C ARG A 663 54.34 59.76 14.17
N GLN A 664 54.05 59.69 15.47
CA GLN A 664 52.71 59.32 15.93
C GLN A 664 51.68 60.32 15.36
N PRO A 665 50.61 59.84 14.70
CA PRO A 665 49.63 60.71 14.08
C PRO A 665 48.85 61.52 15.13
N SER A 666 48.61 62.80 14.85
CA SER A 666 47.88 63.72 15.75
C SER A 666 46.36 63.54 15.69
N ARG A 667 45.85 62.86 14.66
CA ARG A 667 44.44 62.43 14.53
C ARG A 667 44.38 60.93 14.31
N ARG A 668 43.48 60.26 15.03
CA ARG A 668 43.15 58.85 14.81
C ARG A 668 42.08 58.76 13.72
N GLY A 669 42.46 58.22 12.56
CA GLY A 669 41.53 57.95 11.46
C GLY A 669 40.95 56.54 11.52
N PHE A 670 40.06 56.24 10.58
CA PHE A 670 39.45 54.91 10.44
C PHE A 670 40.50 53.79 10.22
N GLY A 671 41.54 54.03 9.42
CA GLY A 671 42.60 53.03 9.16
C GLY A 671 43.38 52.64 10.42
N SER A 672 43.78 53.61 11.26
CA SER A 672 44.40 53.32 12.56
C SER A 672 43.46 52.58 13.52
N THR A 673 42.15 52.84 13.41
CA THR A 673 41.14 52.17 14.26
C THR A 673 40.96 50.70 13.87
N ILE A 674 40.98 50.38 12.57
CA ILE A 674 40.97 49.00 12.08
C ILE A 674 42.17 48.24 12.63
N ILE A 675 43.38 48.79 12.49
CA ILE A 675 44.61 48.09 12.86
C ILE A 675 44.68 47.86 14.38
N GLU A 676 44.30 48.86 15.19
CA GLU A 676 44.39 48.75 16.66
C GLU A 676 43.28 47.90 17.27
N ARG A 677 42.07 47.87 16.70
CA ARG A 677 40.89 47.34 17.40
C ARG A 677 40.23 46.11 16.76
N SER A 678 40.42 45.82 15.48
CA SER A 678 39.68 44.73 14.82
C SER A 678 40.07 43.35 15.37
N ILE A 679 41.37 43.09 15.57
CA ILE A 679 41.86 41.81 16.12
C ILE A 679 41.44 41.63 17.59
N PRO A 680 41.62 42.62 18.50
CA PRO A 680 41.13 42.49 19.87
C PRO A 680 39.61 42.34 20.00
N PHE A 681 38.84 42.97 19.11
CA PHE A 681 37.39 42.97 19.20
C PHE A 681 36.75 41.72 18.61
N GLU A 682 37.09 41.36 17.37
CA GLU A 682 36.44 40.24 16.66
C GLU A 682 37.10 38.89 17.01
N LEU A 683 38.44 38.86 17.10
CA LEU A 683 39.18 37.61 17.34
C LEU A 683 39.51 37.39 18.82
N LYS A 684 39.33 38.41 19.68
CA LYS A 684 39.80 38.39 21.08
C LYS A 684 41.31 38.16 21.18
N GLY A 685 42.04 38.72 20.21
CA GLY A 685 43.50 38.73 20.17
C GLY A 685 44.11 39.98 20.80
N GLU A 686 45.37 40.25 20.50
CA GLU A 686 46.08 41.46 20.95
C GLU A 686 46.64 42.25 19.76
N ALA A 687 46.77 43.56 19.91
CA ALA A 687 47.39 44.46 18.95
C ALA A 687 48.17 45.55 19.69
N ASP A 688 49.48 45.61 19.48
CA ASP A 688 50.38 46.64 20.03
C ASP A 688 51.10 47.38 18.90
N LEU A 689 50.99 48.71 18.86
CA LEU A 689 51.57 49.56 17.82
C LEU A 689 52.53 50.59 18.40
N ARG A 690 53.75 50.61 17.87
CA ARG A 690 54.85 51.45 18.34
C ARG A 690 55.43 52.25 17.17
N PHE A 691 55.24 53.57 17.20
CA PHE A 691 55.76 54.49 16.20
C PHE A 691 57.17 54.95 16.58
N LYS A 692 58.22 54.40 15.95
CA LYS A 692 59.61 54.83 16.15
C LYS A 692 60.06 55.72 15.01
N LEU A 693 61.06 56.58 15.29
CA LEU A 693 61.69 57.42 14.25
C LEU A 693 62.21 56.61 13.05
N ALA A 694 62.60 55.35 13.26
CA ALA A 694 63.13 54.47 12.22
C ALA A 694 62.05 53.73 11.39
N GLY A 695 60.79 53.73 11.82
CA GLY A 695 59.70 52.98 11.19
C GLY A 695 58.62 52.54 12.20
N LEU A 696 57.51 52.01 11.67
CA LEU A 696 56.45 51.39 12.46
C LEU A 696 56.86 49.98 12.93
N GLU A 697 56.64 49.69 14.21
CA GLU A 697 56.64 48.33 14.74
C GLU A 697 55.24 47.99 15.23
N ALA A 698 54.65 46.90 14.74
CA ALA A 698 53.36 46.40 15.23
C ALA A 698 53.44 44.91 15.56
N ASP A 699 52.79 44.50 16.65
CA ASP A 699 52.72 43.11 17.08
C ASP A 699 51.26 42.71 17.28
N PHE A 700 50.88 41.58 16.69
CA PHE A 700 49.53 41.04 16.76
C PHE A 700 49.55 39.63 17.31
N VAL A 701 48.56 39.28 18.13
CA VAL A 701 48.36 37.92 18.66
C VAL A 701 47.02 37.38 18.19
N ILE A 702 47.03 36.29 17.42
CA ILE A 702 45.82 35.61 16.94
C ILE A 702 45.60 34.31 17.73
N PRO A 703 44.45 34.15 18.41
CA PRO A 703 44.20 32.96 19.23
C PRO A 703 44.18 31.65 18.44
N LYS A 704 44.70 30.57 19.05
CA LYS A 704 44.85 29.24 18.43
C LYS A 704 43.60 28.63 17.77
N ARG A 705 42.40 29.07 18.14
CA ARG A 705 41.13 28.58 17.58
C ARG A 705 40.89 29.03 16.14
N PHE A 706 41.61 30.04 15.66
CA PHE A 706 41.42 30.66 14.35
C PHE A 706 42.43 30.24 13.29
N PHE A 707 43.33 29.29 13.60
CA PHE A 707 44.28 28.79 12.63
C PHE A 707 44.65 27.32 12.88
N GLU A 708 45.08 26.65 11.81
CA GLU A 708 45.47 25.25 11.80
C GLU A 708 46.85 25.10 11.14
N LYS A 709 47.55 23.97 11.41
CA LYS A 709 48.84 23.72 10.79
C LYS A 709 48.67 23.47 9.30
N ASN A 710 49.53 24.09 8.48
CA ASN A 710 49.57 23.84 7.04
C ASN A 710 50.29 22.50 6.78
N THR A 711 49.57 21.38 6.89
CA THR A 711 50.09 20.05 6.56
C THR A 711 49.58 19.60 5.20
N VAL A 712 50.43 19.67 4.17
CA VAL A 712 50.21 18.94 2.91
C VAL A 712 51.26 17.84 2.80
N SER A 713 50.96 16.67 3.37
CA SER A 713 51.16 15.33 2.79
C SER A 713 50.87 14.23 3.83
N GLU A 714 50.12 13.22 3.39
CA GLU A 714 49.85 11.89 3.98
C GLU A 714 48.56 11.65 4.81
N ALA A 715 47.64 10.96 4.11
CA ALA A 715 46.83 9.80 4.50
C ALA A 715 45.74 9.87 5.58
N SER A 716 44.50 9.73 5.08
CA SER A 716 43.28 9.06 5.56
C SER A 716 43.07 8.65 7.03
N SER A 717 41.78 8.71 7.40
CA SER A 717 41.02 7.88 8.36
C SER A 717 41.19 8.15 9.87
N ALA A 718 40.11 8.63 10.50
CA ALA A 718 39.48 8.01 11.69
C ALA A 718 38.17 8.73 12.08
N GLU A 719 37.14 7.93 12.34
CA GLU A 719 35.80 8.30 12.82
C GLU A 719 35.75 8.65 14.33
N LYS A 720 34.64 9.35 14.70
CA LYS A 720 33.82 9.25 15.95
C LYS A 720 34.36 9.77 17.29
N ALA A 721 33.56 10.65 17.94
CA ALA A 721 32.81 10.37 19.19
C ALA A 721 32.05 11.63 19.69
N ALA A 722 30.70 11.54 19.82
CA ALA A 722 29.91 11.61 21.07
C ALA A 722 29.71 13.05 21.66
N ALA A 723 28.52 13.67 21.68
CA ALA A 723 27.24 13.37 22.35
C ALA A 723 27.25 13.55 23.89
N ALA A 724 26.43 14.47 24.41
CA ALA A 724 25.66 14.42 25.69
C ALA A 724 25.03 15.81 25.99
N ALA A 725 23.69 15.91 26.14
CA ALA A 725 22.92 16.03 27.41
C ALA A 725 22.75 17.50 27.86
N ASN A 726 21.68 18.06 28.43
CA ASN A 726 20.38 17.69 29.02
C ASN A 726 19.52 18.99 28.99
N ASP A 727 18.22 18.98 28.76
CA ASP A 727 17.07 18.69 29.64
C ASP A 727 16.57 19.85 30.53
N ASP A 728 15.25 20.06 30.39
CA ASP A 728 14.22 20.47 31.35
C ASP A 728 13.96 21.91 31.91
N ASP A 729 12.65 22.22 31.85
CA ASP A 729 11.76 22.77 32.89
C ASP A 729 11.19 24.22 32.82
N ARG A 730 9.99 24.33 33.39
CA ARG A 730 8.83 25.20 33.13
C ARG A 730 8.67 26.43 34.06
N GLY A 731 8.07 27.49 33.49
CA GLY A 731 7.07 28.41 34.09
C GLY A 731 7.54 29.50 35.09
N PRO A 732 6.67 30.44 35.55
CA PRO A 732 5.37 30.92 35.07
C PRO A 732 5.29 32.47 34.87
N ALA A 733 4.10 32.95 34.49
CA ALA A 733 3.74 34.33 34.18
C ALA A 733 3.71 35.31 35.39
N GLY A 734 3.96 36.60 35.12
CA GLY A 734 3.81 37.70 36.10
C GLY A 734 3.70 39.11 35.46
N THR A 735 2.46 39.61 35.45
CA THR A 735 1.94 41.00 35.43
C THR A 735 2.80 42.23 35.06
N ARG A 736 2.19 43.06 34.19
CA ARG A 736 2.52 44.43 33.76
C ARG A 736 2.63 45.45 34.92
N THR A 737 3.56 46.42 34.79
CA THR A 737 3.37 47.81 35.27
C THR A 737 4.21 48.83 34.49
N ALA A 738 3.48 49.78 33.90
CA ALA A 738 3.74 51.19 33.54
C ALA A 738 5.15 51.70 33.15
N ALA A 739 5.23 52.21 31.92
CA ALA A 739 6.26 53.11 31.40
C ALA A 739 6.07 54.54 31.96
N GLY A 740 7.18 55.17 32.34
CA GLY A 740 7.30 56.61 32.56
C GLY A 740 8.06 57.24 31.39
N ALA A 741 7.55 58.38 30.90
CA ALA A 741 8.02 59.06 29.71
C ALA A 741 9.32 59.88 29.90
N ALA A 742 10.04 60.00 28.76
CA ALA A 742 10.86 61.12 28.30
C ALA A 742 12.29 61.34 28.85
N ALA A 743 13.28 60.85 28.08
CA ALA A 743 14.49 61.55 27.61
C ALA A 743 15.25 60.63 26.63
N ARG A 744 15.83 61.15 25.53
CA ARG A 744 16.68 60.35 24.63
C ARG A 744 17.76 59.60 25.44
N PRO A 745 18.04 58.31 25.13
CA PRO A 745 18.92 57.48 25.94
C PRO A 745 20.32 58.09 26.00
N ARG A 746 20.90 58.17 27.20
CA ARG A 746 22.25 58.71 27.40
C ARG A 746 23.31 57.63 27.27
N HIS A 747 22.96 56.38 27.61
CA HIS A 747 23.83 55.22 27.62
C HIS A 747 23.23 54.10 26.77
N VAL A 748 23.83 53.82 25.60
CA VAL A 748 23.38 52.77 24.69
C VAL A 748 24.40 51.63 24.63
N LEU A 749 23.94 50.39 24.74
CA LEU A 749 24.76 49.19 24.50
C LEU A 749 24.55 48.69 23.06
N VAL A 750 25.62 48.52 22.30
CA VAL A 750 25.59 47.90 20.97
C VAL A 750 26.28 46.55 21.08
N VAL A 751 25.60 45.48 20.66
CA VAL A 751 26.14 44.12 20.66
C VAL A 751 26.18 43.63 19.22
N GLU A 752 27.38 43.54 18.65
CA GLU A 752 27.62 43.26 17.24
C GLU A 752 28.98 42.56 17.10
N ASP A 753 29.02 41.47 16.33
CA ASP A 753 30.23 40.66 16.13
C ASP A 753 31.19 41.30 15.12
N SER A 754 30.69 42.13 14.20
CA SER A 754 31.50 42.94 13.28
C SER A 754 31.86 44.31 13.84
N MET A 755 33.16 44.59 13.96
CA MET A 755 33.68 45.90 14.42
C MET A 755 33.25 47.05 13.51
N ILE A 756 33.18 46.83 12.20
CA ILE A 756 32.84 47.90 11.24
C ILE A 756 31.37 48.29 11.39
N ILE A 757 30.47 47.31 11.55
CA ILE A 757 29.05 47.58 11.76
C ILE A 757 28.85 48.24 13.14
N ALA A 758 29.59 47.77 14.15
CA ALA A 758 29.53 48.28 15.50
C ALA A 758 29.97 49.75 15.62
N LEU A 759 31.08 50.12 14.98
CA LEU A 759 31.62 51.49 14.95
C LEU A 759 30.71 52.44 14.15
N ASP A 760 30.16 51.99 13.03
CA ASP A 760 29.19 52.76 12.23
C ASP A 760 27.92 53.02 13.06
N THR A 761 27.42 52.01 13.77
CA THR A 761 26.28 52.15 14.69
C THR A 761 26.61 53.12 15.83
N GLU A 762 27.80 53.02 16.44
CA GLU A 762 28.27 53.93 17.49
C GLU A 762 28.34 55.38 17.01
N GLU A 763 28.90 55.63 15.82
CA GLU A 763 29.01 56.96 15.25
C GLU A 763 27.63 57.58 14.96
N ASN A 764 26.73 56.81 14.35
CA ASN A 764 25.37 57.26 14.08
C ASN A 764 24.62 57.60 15.38
N LEU A 765 24.73 56.77 16.42
CA LEU A 765 24.16 57.05 17.74
C LEU A 765 24.73 58.33 18.36
N LYS A 766 26.04 58.57 18.26
CA LYS A 766 26.68 59.81 18.73
C LYS A 766 26.18 61.04 17.96
N ARG A 767 26.07 60.96 16.63
CA ARG A 767 25.51 62.03 15.77
C ARG A 767 24.05 62.34 16.11
N LEU A 768 23.28 61.35 16.57
CA LEU A 768 21.90 61.49 17.03
C LEU A 768 21.76 61.98 18.49
N GLY A 769 22.87 62.28 19.16
CA GLY A 769 22.91 62.92 20.48
C GLY A 769 23.08 61.96 21.67
N VAL A 770 23.36 60.68 21.44
CA VAL A 770 23.70 59.71 22.51
C VAL A 770 25.08 60.04 23.07
N LYS A 771 25.16 60.26 24.39
CA LYS A 771 26.40 60.72 25.04
C LYS A 771 27.43 59.62 25.25
N THR A 772 26.99 58.39 25.45
CA THR A 772 27.87 57.25 25.71
C THR A 772 27.32 56.02 25.01
N VAL A 773 28.15 55.42 24.16
CA VAL A 773 27.87 54.14 23.52
C VAL A 773 28.91 53.15 24.00
N HIS A 774 28.46 51.98 24.45
CA HIS A 774 29.33 50.87 24.81
C HIS A 774 29.12 49.76 23.80
N VAL A 775 30.21 49.13 23.34
CA VAL A 775 30.18 48.20 22.22
C VAL A 775 30.79 46.87 22.66
N GLU A 776 30.08 45.78 22.44
CA GLU A 776 30.50 44.41 22.78
C GLU A 776 30.31 43.46 21.59
N SER A 777 31.16 42.43 21.47
CA SER A 777 31.14 41.47 20.36
C SER A 777 30.78 40.04 20.75
N SER A 778 30.51 39.77 22.03
CA SER A 778 30.15 38.43 22.50
C SER A 778 29.07 38.48 23.56
N VAL A 779 28.36 37.36 23.75
CA VAL A 779 27.34 37.23 24.79
C VAL A 779 27.92 37.51 26.16
N PHE A 780 29.10 36.94 26.46
CA PHE A 780 29.76 37.15 27.75
C PHE A 780 30.14 38.62 28.00
N GLY A 781 30.71 39.30 27.00
CA GLY A 781 31.07 40.72 27.11
C GLY A 781 29.85 41.60 27.34
N ALA A 782 28.79 41.37 26.56
CA ALA A 782 27.53 42.07 26.70
C ALA A 782 26.89 41.89 28.08
N LEU A 783 26.85 40.65 28.60
CA LEU A 783 26.31 40.38 29.95
C LEU A 783 27.16 41.07 31.03
N SER A 784 28.50 41.02 30.92
CA SER A 784 29.38 41.72 31.85
C SER A 784 29.18 43.24 31.81
N ALA A 785 29.01 43.83 30.62
CA ALA A 785 28.72 45.25 30.46
C ALA A 785 27.37 45.64 31.09
N ILE A 786 26.33 44.82 30.93
CA ILE A 786 25.01 45.00 31.55
C ILE A 786 25.11 44.96 33.08
N ASP A 787 25.96 44.09 33.63
CA ASP A 787 26.22 44.00 35.07
C ASP A 787 27.01 45.18 35.62
N GLN A 788 28.02 45.63 34.90
CA GLN A 788 28.85 46.76 35.31
C GLN A 788 28.08 48.09 35.27
N ARG A 789 27.25 48.29 34.24
CA ARG A 789 26.45 49.51 34.09
C ARG A 789 25.18 49.23 33.28
N ARG A 790 24.03 49.43 33.91
CA ARG A 790 22.72 49.31 33.25
C ARG A 790 22.59 50.31 32.08
N PRO A 791 22.44 49.86 30.81
CA PRO A 791 22.17 50.76 29.69
C PRO A 791 20.72 51.26 29.70
N ASP A 792 20.49 52.42 29.09
CA ASP A 792 19.15 53.01 28.88
C ASP A 792 18.44 52.36 27.68
N PHE A 793 19.21 51.88 26.70
CA PHE A 793 18.74 51.21 25.48
C PHE A 793 19.82 50.28 24.92
N ALA A 794 19.44 49.24 24.19
CA ALA A 794 20.41 48.38 23.51
C ALA A 794 20.02 48.05 22.06
N ILE A 795 21.02 47.97 21.17
CA ILE A 795 20.90 47.42 19.81
C ILE A 795 21.69 46.12 19.80
N VAL A 796 21.02 45.00 19.53
CA VAL A 796 21.60 43.67 19.66
C VAL A 796 21.45 42.93 18.35
N ASP A 797 22.57 42.52 17.73
CA ASP A 797 22.54 41.61 16.60
C ASP A 797 22.05 40.23 17.04
N PHE A 798 21.10 39.65 16.29
CA PHE A 798 20.51 38.35 16.61
C PHE A 798 21.52 37.20 16.53
N ASN A 799 22.52 37.32 15.65
CA ASN A 799 23.52 36.29 15.41
C ASN A 799 24.94 36.87 15.57
N LEU A 800 25.68 36.46 16.61
CA LEU A 800 27.03 36.95 16.92
C LEU A 800 28.08 35.91 16.48
N GLY A 801 28.13 35.63 15.17
CA GLY A 801 29.01 34.63 14.59
C GLY A 801 28.70 33.20 15.03
N SER A 802 29.38 32.70 16.05
CA SER A 802 29.19 31.35 16.60
C SER A 802 28.20 31.27 17.77
N GLU A 803 27.71 32.43 18.24
CA GLU A 803 26.82 32.53 19.39
C GLU A 803 25.49 33.18 18.99
N SER A 804 24.38 32.70 19.54
CA SER A 804 23.10 33.42 19.47
C SER A 804 23.03 34.46 20.58
N SER A 805 22.56 35.68 20.28
CA SER A 805 22.37 36.73 21.28
C SER A 805 21.13 36.54 22.17
N ALA A 806 20.43 35.41 22.03
CA ALA A 806 19.27 35.03 22.84
C ALA A 806 19.49 35.20 24.37
N PRO A 807 20.64 34.82 24.97
CA PRO A 807 20.88 35.05 26.40
C PRO A 807 20.94 36.54 26.76
N VAL A 808 21.54 37.37 25.92
CA VAL A 808 21.61 38.84 26.12
C VAL A 808 20.22 39.45 26.03
N ALA A 809 19.43 39.06 25.03
CA ALA A 809 18.06 39.53 24.86
C ALA A 809 17.16 39.18 26.05
N ARG A 810 17.26 37.94 26.57
CA ARG A 810 16.54 37.53 27.80
C ARG A 810 16.97 38.35 29.01
N GLU A 811 18.25 38.62 29.18
CA GLU A 811 18.74 39.41 30.32
C GLU A 811 18.28 40.87 30.26
N LEU A 812 18.30 41.49 29.07
CA LEU A 812 17.75 42.83 28.85
C LEU A 812 16.24 42.88 29.15
N ALA A 813 15.49 41.87 28.71
CA ALA A 813 14.06 41.73 28.99
C ALA A 813 13.78 41.54 30.50
N ASN A 814 14.54 40.67 31.18
CA ASN A 814 14.44 40.44 32.62
C ASN A 814 14.67 41.73 33.42
N ARG A 815 15.66 42.54 33.00
CA ARG A 815 15.97 43.84 33.63
C ARG A 815 15.09 44.99 33.14
N ARG A 816 14.09 44.71 32.29
CA ARG A 816 13.17 45.70 31.69
C ARG A 816 13.91 46.86 31.02
N ILE A 817 14.98 46.56 30.30
CA ILE A 817 15.74 47.52 29.49
C ILE A 817 15.20 47.44 28.06
N PRO A 818 14.77 48.54 27.44
CA PRO A 818 14.29 48.51 26.06
C PRO A 818 15.45 48.18 25.11
N PHE A 819 15.20 47.30 24.15
CA PHE A 819 16.22 46.91 23.18
C PHE A 819 15.61 46.55 21.82
N VAL A 820 16.42 46.61 20.78
CA VAL A 820 16.04 46.25 19.41
C VAL A 820 16.94 45.14 18.91
N LEU A 821 16.33 44.18 18.22
CA LEU A 821 17.06 43.12 17.54
C LEU A 821 17.39 43.53 16.11
N ALA A 822 18.68 43.56 15.79
CA ALA A 822 19.16 43.66 14.43
C ALA A 822 19.19 42.27 13.78
N THR A 823 18.59 42.11 12.60
CA THR A 823 18.62 40.83 11.88
C THR A 823 18.62 41.03 10.37
N GLY A 824 19.26 40.11 9.65
CA GLY A 824 19.13 40.03 8.20
C GLY A 824 17.87 39.30 7.72
N TYR A 825 17.13 38.59 8.57
CA TYR A 825 16.05 37.68 8.14
C TYR A 825 14.67 38.36 8.13
N ALA A 826 13.91 38.16 7.04
CA ALA A 826 12.52 38.62 6.93
C ALA A 826 11.55 37.78 7.78
N GLU A 827 11.90 36.52 8.09
CA GLU A 827 11.05 35.53 8.77
C GLU A 827 11.11 35.56 10.31
N VAL A 828 11.87 36.50 10.91
CA VAL A 828 11.96 36.65 12.38
C VAL A 828 10.79 37.47 12.94
N GLY A 829 9.85 37.91 12.09
CA GLY A 829 8.66 38.68 12.50
C GLY A 829 7.85 38.00 13.60
N ASP A 830 7.79 36.67 13.60
CA ASP A 830 7.02 35.88 14.59
C ASP A 830 7.76 35.66 15.93
N LYS A 831 9.07 35.93 16.00
CA LYS A 831 9.90 35.73 17.22
C LYS A 831 10.10 36.99 18.07
N LEU A 832 9.56 38.14 17.64
CA LEU A 832 9.62 39.41 18.37
C LEU A 832 8.99 39.31 19.77
N ALA A 833 7.89 38.56 19.87
CA ALA A 833 7.18 38.30 21.14
C ALA A 833 7.92 37.32 22.07
N GLU A 834 8.74 36.43 21.53
CA GLU A 834 9.49 35.41 22.30
C GLU A 834 10.62 36.06 23.12
N PHE A 835 11.30 37.05 22.55
CA PHE A 835 12.47 37.69 23.19
C PHE A 835 12.12 38.99 23.93
N GLY A 836 10.94 39.56 23.74
CA GLY A 836 10.53 40.81 24.40
C GLY A 836 11.23 42.07 23.86
N ALA A 837 11.72 42.03 22.62
CA ALA A 837 12.34 43.17 21.96
C ALA A 837 11.33 44.25 21.60
N SER A 838 11.72 45.52 21.67
CA SER A 838 10.81 46.65 21.41
C SER A 838 10.56 46.91 19.92
N ALA A 839 11.49 46.51 19.06
CA ALA A 839 11.36 46.55 17.59
C ALA A 839 12.40 45.63 16.93
N LEU A 840 12.29 45.48 15.60
CA LEU A 840 13.25 44.78 14.75
C LEU A 840 13.86 45.77 13.75
N ILE A 841 15.18 45.82 13.67
CA ILE A 841 15.89 46.60 12.65
C ILE A 841 16.48 45.67 11.60
N ARG A 842 16.12 45.87 10.33
CA ARG A 842 16.57 44.99 9.24
C ARG A 842 17.94 45.43 8.74
N LYS A 843 18.89 44.50 8.73
CA LYS A 843 20.20 44.71 8.11
C LYS A 843 20.07 44.67 6.57
N PRO A 844 20.62 45.65 5.82
CA PRO A 844 21.45 46.77 6.28
C PRO A 844 20.62 47.95 6.84
N TYR A 845 20.95 48.48 8.03
CA TYR A 845 20.32 49.69 8.64
C TYR A 845 21.27 50.90 8.94
N GLY A 846 20.90 52.11 8.58
CA GLY A 846 21.74 53.32 8.72
C GLY A 846 21.20 54.30 9.76
N ARG A 847 21.64 55.56 9.67
CA ARG A 847 21.24 56.64 10.58
C ARG A 847 19.71 56.81 10.64
N ASP A 848 19.04 56.82 9.49
CA ASP A 848 17.61 57.12 9.40
C ASP A 848 16.77 56.02 10.09
N GLU A 849 17.18 54.75 9.94
CA GLU A 849 16.53 53.63 10.62
C GLU A 849 16.77 53.65 12.14
N ILE A 850 17.97 54.03 12.58
CA ILE A 850 18.27 54.19 14.02
C ILE A 850 17.49 55.36 14.61
N GLU A 851 17.39 56.48 13.89
CA GLU A 851 16.62 57.66 14.30
C GLU A 851 15.14 57.34 14.43
N ALA A 852 14.55 56.65 13.46
CA ALA A 852 13.15 56.20 13.51
C ALA A 852 12.85 55.31 14.73
N ILE A 853 13.79 54.43 15.11
CA ILE A 853 13.65 53.57 16.29
C ILE A 853 13.77 54.36 17.59
N LEU A 854 14.73 55.28 17.67
CA LEU A 854 14.89 56.12 18.85
C LEU A 854 13.67 57.03 19.05
N ASP A 855 13.11 57.58 17.97
CA ASP A 855 11.90 58.40 18.02
C ASP A 855 10.66 57.54 18.35
N GLN A 856 10.57 56.30 17.88
CA GLN A 856 9.49 55.38 18.26
C GLN A 856 9.53 54.98 19.76
N GLN A 857 10.73 54.81 20.32
CA GLN A 857 10.91 54.32 21.70
C GLN A 857 10.98 55.45 22.75
N PHE A 858 11.46 56.64 22.35
CA PHE A 858 11.75 57.75 23.27
C PHE A 858 11.26 59.13 22.79
N GLY A 859 10.63 59.21 21.62
CA GLY A 859 10.11 60.45 20.99
C GLY A 859 8.67 60.79 21.33
#